data_AF-A0A6V7Y6F8-F1
#
_entry.id   AF-A0A6V7Y6F8-F1
#
_cell.length_a   1.000
_cell.length_b   1.000
_cell.length_c   1.000
_cell.angle_alpha   90.00
_cell.angle_beta   90.00
_cell.angle_gamma   90.00
#
_symmetry.space_group_name_H-M   'P 1'
#
loop_
_entity.id
_entity.type
_entity.pdbx_description
1 polymer ?
#
loop_
_entity_poly.entity_id
_entity_poly.type
_entity_poly.pdbx_seq_one_letter_code
_entity_poly.pdbx_strand_id
1 'polypeptide(L)'
;MLKQLIENKINYPIYGNHYTVEEHVPLIQNLLNLQFPGKYRLAVFGDNVTMRPLWKSPDRAEQEICLYLKEGHYFGIRSLNTLYGKDTYYCLECEAPYRSIINHRQNCAAKCSRCCGIGFGFPCEEIDQYVRKCSQCANIFRNPECYKRHIVKGICKIFKRCEICGQIYRLKKKAEEFDSEESGTEDSLQNNNSRDGHVCYVHFCSQCRSYHKREEQCYVQPIVPKNDRNYLLVVFDFECELISPIKNKDEWEGLTNDGLISLNNLPNDENYQLHHVNCVSALLLCARCMSSDNWKNVETGNCKICGIGATRMRSWTSADFKNPLREFLEWLIVGLGRERSGRTYAISHYGGRYDMHLLLGDLIKYFGIEPKITRTGNKLYEVLVKKQRGICPYISFRDSFNWTMLKLEQLPKALALDIDEGGKSFFPHGWNFNKNMNVRLNGLPDQQYYYPDSMGKERRIKFEEWYNNNKNESFCLREQIVEYCEQDVRILAHALVKLQRLFFELATEPAKRDDVLVNSMTIASACIRHFCINYLKKDQMGIIPDNGYHKDSNQSAIALKYLHWLSHKTELRIQHQESPEGEKRVRISDGSLLRLDGYIKSTHGGWDQAIEFLGCAWHGHECLYRPHEVCLNGKTSLYNKDKLEERIRLLKEAGIWTIPVWECEVMKDLEECPEMSRFFDKLPAIGPLYPRDAFHGGRTGPLSLKCDLEGSDEFEISCFDVVSLYPAVNFYAFYPIGHPNVLELNKDVNWTKPEHLYPYRGLFKLFIIPPDDLYLPVIPENIHGKLIFHLCRSCAVEASPGLAIRANRKYNKEIGHEWCPHKDDERGFVSTTCTVELELALKKGYRVTKVYSIYHWEQWSDTLLRPYVQDMMRLKIEDCITSSPVELHNVLNDPKLELGAVEMLAPNLFSVPYKQRSEFVRPHDKYNIAIALITTATARIMLYDYMERIVKEKGL
;
A
#
# COMPACT_ATOMS: atom_id res chain seq x y z
N MET A 1 30.72 11.10 38.88
CA MET A 1 30.68 10.46 37.55
C MET A 1 31.86 10.87 36.68
N LEU A 2 32.00 12.14 36.26
CA LEU A 2 33.12 12.61 35.41
C LEU A 2 34.50 12.19 35.93
N LYS A 3 34.75 12.38 37.23
CA LYS A 3 36.00 11.98 37.90
C LYS A 3 36.29 10.47 37.76
N GLN A 4 35.26 9.63 37.92
CA GLN A 4 35.39 8.17 37.78
C GLN A 4 35.59 7.74 36.31
N LEU A 5 34.99 8.44 35.34
CA LEU A 5 35.21 8.17 33.91
C LEU A 5 36.65 8.48 33.50
N ILE A 6 37.19 9.61 33.98
CA ILE A 6 38.59 10.02 33.76
C ILE A 6 39.56 9.03 34.41
N GLU A 7 39.31 8.62 35.67
CA GLU A 7 40.12 7.63 36.39
C GLU A 7 40.17 6.26 35.65
N ASN A 8 39.13 5.91 34.89
CA ASN A 8 39.04 4.67 34.12
C ASN A 8 39.39 4.84 32.62
N LYS A 9 40.03 5.96 32.22
CA LYS A 9 40.44 6.28 30.84
C LYS A 9 39.31 6.26 29.80
N ILE A 10 38.07 6.54 30.21
CA ILE A 10 36.94 6.68 29.29
C ILE A 10 36.89 8.14 28.82
N ASN A 11 37.09 8.38 27.52
CA ASN A 11 37.10 9.73 26.95
C ASN A 11 35.70 10.35 26.99
N TYR A 12 35.56 11.52 27.61
CA TYR A 12 34.28 12.22 27.78
C TYR A 12 34.34 13.58 27.07
N PRO A 13 33.44 13.88 26.11
CA PRO A 13 33.43 15.17 25.41
C PRO A 13 33.03 16.30 26.36
N ILE A 14 33.85 17.35 26.46
CA ILE A 14 33.70 18.44 27.45
C ILE A 14 32.72 19.53 26.99
N TYR A 15 32.21 19.47 25.75
CA TYR A 15 31.44 20.57 25.16
C TYR A 15 29.94 20.27 25.06
N GLY A 16 29.18 20.67 26.07
CA GLY A 16 27.71 20.75 26.02
C GLY A 16 27.04 20.72 27.39
N ASN A 17 26.15 21.69 27.67
CA ASN A 17 25.36 21.76 28.91
C ASN A 17 24.13 20.81 28.93
N HIS A 18 24.02 19.85 27.99
CA HIS A 18 22.83 19.01 27.82
C HIS A 18 23.22 17.53 27.76
N TYR A 19 22.58 16.71 28.60
CA TYR A 19 22.77 15.26 28.66
C TYR A 19 21.83 14.56 27.67
N THR A 20 22.37 13.85 26.69
CA THR A 20 21.62 13.02 25.73
C THR A 20 21.72 11.54 26.12
N VAL A 21 20.67 10.76 25.85
CA VAL A 21 20.65 9.31 26.12
C VAL A 21 21.71 8.60 25.29
N GLU A 22 21.83 9.02 24.03
CA GLU A 22 22.62 8.39 22.98
C GLU A 22 24.13 8.52 23.21
N GLU A 23 24.59 9.62 23.81
CA GLU A 23 26.01 9.87 24.05
C GLU A 23 26.44 9.42 25.45
N HIS A 24 25.60 9.64 26.47
CA HIS A 24 26.02 9.53 27.86
C HIS A 24 25.76 8.14 28.46
N VAL A 25 24.63 7.52 28.13
CA VAL A 25 24.25 6.21 28.69
C VAL A 25 25.22 5.10 28.25
N PRO A 26 25.74 5.05 27.01
CA PRO A 26 26.78 4.09 26.64
C PRO A 26 28.06 4.21 27.47
N LEU A 27 28.47 5.43 27.82
CA LEU A 27 29.67 5.66 28.64
C LEU A 27 29.48 5.13 30.06
N ILE A 28 28.29 5.30 30.62
CA ILE A 28 27.93 4.75 31.93
C ILE A 28 27.88 3.22 31.87
N GLN A 29 27.30 2.65 30.83
CA GLN A 29 27.33 1.19 30.62
C GLN A 29 28.77 0.67 30.49
N ASN A 30 29.65 1.38 29.80
CA ASN A 30 31.06 1.00 29.68
C ASN A 30 31.75 1.01 31.05
N LEU A 31 31.50 2.05 31.87
CA LEU A 31 32.01 2.09 33.23
C LEU A 31 31.50 0.91 34.08
N LEU A 32 30.21 0.58 33.98
CA LEU A 32 29.63 -0.59 34.66
C LEU A 32 30.25 -1.90 34.19
N ASN A 33 30.54 -2.04 32.89
CA ASN A 33 31.18 -3.23 32.34
C ASN A 33 32.63 -3.38 32.84
N LEU A 34 33.37 -2.28 33.01
CA LEU A 34 34.74 -2.31 33.55
C LEU A 34 34.76 -2.64 35.04
N GLN A 35 33.86 -2.05 35.83
CA GLN A 35 33.83 -2.24 37.29
C GLN A 35 33.14 -3.55 37.70
N PHE A 36 32.10 -3.94 36.96
CA PHE A 36 31.26 -5.10 37.26
C PHE A 36 30.95 -5.92 36.00
N PRO A 37 31.95 -6.62 35.43
CA PRO A 37 31.79 -7.37 34.20
C PRO A 37 30.58 -8.33 34.24
N GLY A 38 29.64 -8.17 33.31
CA GLY A 38 28.45 -9.03 33.17
C GLY A 38 27.38 -8.91 34.27
N LYS A 39 27.52 -8.01 35.24
CA LYS A 39 26.58 -7.89 36.36
C LYS A 39 25.39 -6.99 36.07
N TYR A 40 25.59 -5.84 35.44
CA TYR A 40 24.54 -4.84 35.26
C TYR A 40 24.34 -4.44 33.79
N ARG A 41 23.08 -4.41 33.36
CA ARG A 41 22.66 -3.92 32.04
C ARG A 41 21.71 -2.74 32.21
N LEU A 42 22.03 -1.62 31.58
CA LEU A 42 21.18 -0.43 31.55
C LEU A 42 20.15 -0.51 30.43
N ALA A 43 18.92 -0.11 30.76
CA ALA A 43 17.86 0.17 29.81
C ALA A 43 17.15 1.46 30.22
N VAL A 44 16.98 2.38 29.27
CA VAL A 44 16.34 3.68 29.49
C VAL A 44 15.04 3.72 28.72
N PHE A 45 13.96 4.03 29.41
CA PHE A 45 12.62 4.28 28.88
C PHE A 45 12.34 5.79 28.93
N GLY A 46 11.36 6.27 28.20
CA GLY A 46 10.90 7.66 28.29
C GLY A 46 9.52 7.80 27.69
N ASP A 47 9.09 9.04 27.42
CA ASP A 47 7.72 9.38 27.00
C ASP A 47 7.35 8.95 25.55
N ASN A 48 8.02 7.93 25.01
CA ASN A 48 7.67 7.37 23.70
C ASN A 48 6.41 6.50 23.80
N VAL A 49 5.49 6.65 22.85
CA VAL A 49 4.24 5.85 22.78
C VAL A 49 4.50 4.38 22.40
N THR A 50 5.72 4.05 21.98
CA THR A 50 6.17 2.66 21.87
C THR A 50 6.57 2.13 23.25
N MET A 51 6.11 0.93 23.60
CA MET A 51 6.51 0.18 24.79
C MET A 51 8.01 -0.25 24.76
N ARG A 52 8.88 0.43 24.03
CA ARG A 52 10.28 0.07 23.78
C ARG A 52 11.20 1.02 24.56
N PRO A 53 12.37 0.54 25.02
CA PRO A 53 13.36 1.43 25.61
C PRO A 53 13.88 2.42 24.55
N LEU A 54 14.15 3.66 24.97
CA LEU A 54 14.91 4.66 24.20
C LEU A 54 16.31 4.14 23.88
N TRP A 55 16.91 3.45 24.84
CA TRP A 55 18.23 2.84 24.69
C TRP A 55 18.34 1.60 25.58
N LYS A 56 19.01 0.56 25.09
CA LYS A 56 19.39 -0.61 25.90
C LYS A 56 20.80 -1.06 25.51
N SER A 57 21.57 -1.51 26.50
CA SER A 57 22.88 -2.12 26.21
C SER A 57 22.70 -3.42 25.40
N PRO A 58 23.59 -3.70 24.43
CA PRO A 58 23.49 -4.91 23.60
C PRO A 58 23.72 -6.19 24.41
N ASP A 59 24.59 -6.16 25.42
CA ASP A 59 24.99 -7.33 26.19
C ASP A 59 23.99 -7.64 27.31
N ARG A 60 23.67 -8.93 27.50
CA ARG A 60 22.86 -9.35 28.66
C ARG A 60 23.71 -9.30 29.92
N ALA A 61 23.06 -9.01 31.05
CA ALA A 61 23.70 -9.05 32.36
C ALA A 61 22.78 -9.73 33.40
N GLU A 62 23.33 -10.09 34.56
CA GLU A 62 22.59 -10.72 35.65
C GLU A 62 21.43 -9.86 36.17
N GLN A 63 21.63 -8.53 36.23
CA GLN A 63 20.64 -7.57 36.70
C GLN A 63 20.38 -6.45 35.69
N GLU A 64 19.11 -6.09 35.54
CA GLU A 64 18.66 -5.02 34.65
C GLU A 64 18.39 -3.75 35.46
N ILE A 65 19.16 -2.69 35.21
CA ILE A 65 18.94 -1.37 35.79
C ILE A 65 18.10 -0.57 34.79
N CYS A 66 16.82 -0.40 35.14
CA CYS A 66 15.87 0.29 34.28
C CYS A 66 15.66 1.72 34.76
N LEU A 67 15.81 2.69 33.86
CA LEU A 67 15.62 4.11 34.13
C LEU A 67 14.49 4.65 33.26
N TYR A 68 13.78 5.68 33.75
CA TYR A 68 12.78 6.43 33.01
C TYR A 68 13.27 7.88 32.85
N LEU A 69 13.42 8.35 31.63
CA LEU A 69 13.79 9.72 31.31
C LEU A 69 12.52 10.54 31.09
N LYS A 70 12.34 11.58 31.91
CA LYS A 70 11.27 12.57 31.76
C LYS A 70 11.84 13.97 32.01
N GLU A 71 11.55 14.91 31.12
CA GLU A 71 11.95 16.33 31.26
C GLU A 71 13.45 16.52 31.57
N GLY A 72 14.31 15.69 30.97
CA GLY A 72 15.77 15.75 31.17
C GLY A 72 16.29 15.12 32.47
N HIS A 73 15.43 14.45 33.26
CA HIS A 73 15.81 13.76 34.49
C HIS A 73 15.57 12.24 34.45
N TYR A 74 16.51 11.46 35.01
CA TYR A 74 16.44 10.00 35.09
C TYR A 74 15.83 9.54 36.41
N PHE A 75 14.75 8.78 36.34
CA PHE A 75 14.06 8.15 37.46
C PHE A 75 14.31 6.64 37.47
N GLY A 76 14.60 6.06 38.63
CA GLY A 76 14.79 4.61 38.75
C GLY A 76 13.47 3.84 38.65
N ILE A 77 13.38 2.86 37.75
CA ILE A 77 12.24 1.93 37.66
C ILE A 77 12.53 0.74 38.58
N ARG A 78 11.80 0.64 39.70
CA ARG A 78 11.97 -0.46 40.66
C ARG A 78 11.46 -1.81 40.14
N SER A 79 10.46 -1.81 39.26
CA SER A 79 9.93 -3.01 38.62
C SER A 79 9.28 -2.65 37.29
N LEU A 80 9.80 -3.22 36.21
CA LEU A 80 9.23 -3.06 34.86
C LEU A 80 7.80 -3.63 34.77
N ASN A 81 7.46 -4.61 35.60
CA ASN A 81 6.12 -5.18 35.61
C ASN A 81 5.10 -4.13 36.10
N THR A 82 5.45 -3.33 37.10
CA THR A 82 4.57 -2.26 37.61
C THR A 82 4.33 -1.18 36.56
N LEU A 83 5.32 -0.88 35.71
CA LEU A 83 5.20 0.10 34.62
C LEU A 83 4.14 -0.30 33.58
N TYR A 84 3.96 -1.60 33.34
CA TYR A 84 3.07 -2.13 32.30
C TYR A 84 1.86 -2.93 32.83
N GLY A 85 1.61 -2.86 34.14
CA GLY A 85 0.47 -3.48 34.83
C GLY A 85 0.82 -4.75 35.62
N LYS A 86 0.07 -4.98 36.71
CA LYS A 86 0.34 -5.97 37.78
C LYS A 86 0.56 -7.43 37.31
N ASP A 87 0.07 -7.80 36.12
CA ASP A 87 0.15 -9.16 35.55
C ASP A 87 0.88 -9.20 34.18
N THR A 88 1.71 -8.19 33.91
CA THR A 88 2.49 -8.08 32.66
C THR A 88 3.97 -8.15 32.97
N TYR A 89 4.67 -9.09 32.34
CA TYR A 89 6.14 -9.12 32.32
C TYR A 89 6.66 -8.39 31.09
N TYR A 90 7.84 -7.79 31.18
CA TYR A 90 8.52 -7.19 30.04
C TYR A 90 9.79 -7.97 29.70
N CYS A 91 10.09 -8.13 28.41
CA CYS A 91 11.34 -8.73 27.96
C CYS A 91 12.16 -7.69 27.20
N LEU A 92 13.33 -7.31 27.74
CA LEU A 92 14.24 -6.37 27.09
C LEU A 92 14.81 -6.90 25.78
N GLU A 93 14.94 -8.23 25.61
CA GLU A 93 15.49 -8.80 24.37
C GLU A 93 14.56 -8.62 23.17
N CYS A 94 13.29 -9.01 23.31
CA CYS A 94 12.31 -8.88 22.23
C CYS A 94 11.48 -7.59 22.29
N GLU A 95 11.78 -6.73 23.28
CA GLU A 95 11.14 -5.44 23.55
C GLU A 95 9.62 -5.51 23.53
N ALA A 96 9.08 -6.52 24.23
CA ALA A 96 7.64 -6.77 24.23
C ALA A 96 7.12 -7.24 25.59
N PRO A 97 5.94 -6.77 25.99
CA PRO A 97 5.24 -7.30 27.15
C PRO A 97 4.69 -8.71 26.88
N TYR A 98 4.62 -9.53 27.91
CA TYR A 98 4.05 -10.88 27.87
C TYR A 98 3.38 -11.22 29.20
N ARG A 99 2.28 -11.98 29.15
CA ARG A 99 1.49 -12.33 30.35
C ARG A 99 1.99 -13.57 31.09
N SER A 100 2.73 -14.44 30.41
CA SER A 100 3.33 -15.61 31.04
C SER A 100 4.54 -16.09 30.25
N ILE A 101 5.52 -16.65 30.96
CA ILE A 101 6.76 -17.18 30.38
C ILE A 101 6.46 -18.23 29.28
N ILE A 102 5.38 -19.00 29.44
CA ILE A 102 4.93 -20.01 28.47
C ILE A 102 4.45 -19.36 27.17
N ASN A 103 3.68 -18.27 27.27
CA ASN A 103 3.14 -17.53 26.13
C ASN A 103 4.14 -16.53 25.52
N HIS A 104 5.32 -16.36 26.12
CA HIS A 104 6.40 -15.57 25.55
C HIS A 104 6.87 -16.14 24.19
N ARG A 105 7.33 -15.26 23.28
CA ARG A 105 7.78 -15.64 21.93
C ARG A 105 8.82 -16.77 21.98
N GLN A 106 8.59 -17.85 21.22
CA GLN A 106 9.44 -19.05 21.25
C GLN A 106 10.82 -18.85 20.64
N ASN A 107 10.96 -17.88 19.74
CA ASN A 107 12.22 -17.50 19.10
C ASN A 107 12.95 -16.36 19.84
N CYS A 108 12.54 -16.01 21.06
CA CYS A 108 13.26 -15.00 21.84
C CYS A 108 14.64 -15.54 22.26
N ALA A 109 15.69 -14.74 22.03
CA ALA A 109 17.07 -15.11 22.33
C ALA A 109 17.34 -15.33 23.83
N ALA A 110 16.57 -14.71 24.73
CA ALA A 110 16.65 -14.97 26.17
C ALA A 110 15.75 -16.12 26.64
N LYS A 111 15.09 -16.87 25.75
CA LYS A 111 14.21 -17.98 26.13
C LYS A 111 14.78 -19.31 25.64
N CYS A 112 14.83 -20.30 26.53
CA CYS A 112 15.10 -21.68 26.12
C CYS A 112 13.86 -22.31 25.50
N SER A 113 13.95 -22.74 24.24
CA SER A 113 12.87 -23.42 23.50
C SER A 113 12.47 -24.78 24.08
N ARG A 114 13.35 -25.40 24.89
CA ARG A 114 13.15 -26.76 25.46
C ARG A 114 12.46 -26.74 26.84
N CYS A 115 12.95 -25.91 27.76
CA CYS A 115 12.43 -25.81 29.13
C CYS A 115 11.57 -24.56 29.39
N CYS A 116 11.44 -23.66 28.41
CA CYS A 116 10.78 -22.36 28.52
C CYS A 116 11.34 -21.46 29.63
N GLY A 117 12.56 -21.68 30.12
CA GLY A 117 13.21 -20.72 31.01
C GLY A 117 13.58 -19.42 30.27
N ILE A 118 13.57 -18.29 30.96
CA ILE A 118 13.83 -16.95 30.39
C ILE A 118 14.76 -16.14 31.30
N GLY A 119 15.65 -15.33 30.71
CA GLY A 119 16.58 -14.44 31.43
C GLY A 119 18.04 -14.56 30.99
N PHE A 120 18.97 -14.01 31.78
CA PHE A 120 20.41 -13.95 31.50
C PHE A 120 21.04 -15.32 31.14
N GLY A 121 20.81 -16.35 31.96
CA GLY A 121 21.35 -17.70 31.77
C GLY A 121 20.61 -18.57 30.75
N PHE A 122 19.99 -17.95 29.74
CA PHE A 122 19.21 -18.64 28.70
C PHE A 122 19.57 -18.15 27.29
N PRO A 123 19.48 -19.03 26.25
CA PRO A 123 19.07 -20.44 26.30
C PRO A 123 20.04 -21.29 27.14
N CYS A 124 19.55 -22.39 27.72
CA CYS A 124 20.38 -23.23 28.57
C CYS A 124 21.63 -23.68 27.82
N GLU A 125 22.80 -23.45 28.40
CA GLU A 125 24.08 -23.90 27.87
C GLU A 125 24.10 -25.42 27.71
N GLU A 126 24.75 -25.89 26.65
CA GLU A 126 24.93 -27.32 26.39
C GLU A 126 26.16 -27.81 27.17
N ILE A 127 26.01 -28.94 27.87
CA ILE A 127 27.09 -29.61 28.58
C ILE A 127 27.56 -30.77 27.71
N ASP A 128 28.87 -30.82 27.45
CA ASP A 128 29.47 -31.88 26.67
C ASP A 128 29.15 -33.27 27.26
N GLN A 129 28.95 -34.25 26.37
CA GLN A 129 28.66 -35.65 26.69
C GLN A 129 27.31 -35.93 27.40
N TYR A 130 26.44 -34.94 27.61
CA TYR A 130 25.08 -35.15 28.11
C TYR A 130 24.05 -35.02 26.98
N VAL A 131 23.33 -36.10 26.67
CA VAL A 131 22.17 -36.07 25.76
C VAL A 131 21.04 -36.91 26.36
N ARG A 132 19.90 -36.28 26.62
CA ARG A 132 18.70 -36.97 27.11
C ARG A 132 17.48 -36.63 26.28
N LYS A 133 16.77 -37.65 25.80
CA LYS A 133 15.48 -37.51 25.09
C LYS A 133 14.32 -37.66 26.09
N CYS A 134 13.35 -36.75 26.05
CA CYS A 134 12.11 -36.89 26.82
C CYS A 134 11.17 -37.88 26.11
N SER A 135 10.68 -38.89 26.83
CA SER A 135 9.76 -39.91 26.29
C SER A 135 8.37 -39.37 25.95
N GLN A 136 7.92 -38.28 26.61
CA GLN A 136 6.56 -37.76 26.43
C GLN A 136 6.42 -36.72 25.29
N CYS A 137 7.49 -35.95 25.02
CA CYS A 137 7.43 -34.86 24.04
C CYS A 137 8.51 -34.94 22.95
N ALA A 138 9.35 -35.98 22.98
CA ALA A 138 10.46 -36.22 22.06
C ALA A 138 11.53 -35.10 21.98
N ASN A 139 11.51 -34.12 22.89
CA ASN A 139 12.56 -33.10 22.98
C ASN A 139 13.90 -33.70 23.42
N ILE A 140 14.98 -33.14 22.89
CA ILE A 140 16.37 -33.53 23.21
C ILE A 140 16.99 -32.45 24.07
N PHE A 141 17.56 -32.85 25.20
CA PHE A 141 18.16 -31.98 26.20
C PHE A 141 19.65 -32.29 26.30
N ARG A 142 20.47 -31.23 26.22
CA ARG A 142 21.93 -31.30 26.40
C ARG A 142 22.39 -30.67 27.70
N ASN A 143 21.47 -30.54 28.66
CA ASN A 143 21.73 -29.98 29.97
C ASN A 143 20.76 -30.62 30.98
N PRO A 144 21.25 -31.25 32.07
CA PRO A 144 20.43 -31.96 33.04
C PRO A 144 19.45 -31.05 33.78
N GLU A 145 19.85 -29.82 34.10
CA GLU A 145 18.99 -28.83 34.73
C GLU A 145 17.93 -28.27 33.77
N CYS A 146 18.22 -28.26 32.46
CA CYS A 146 17.22 -27.96 31.43
C CYS A 146 16.14 -29.06 31.39
N TYR A 147 16.54 -30.34 31.43
CA TYR A 147 15.61 -31.48 31.48
C TYR A 147 14.77 -31.48 32.77
N LYS A 148 15.40 -31.29 33.93
CA LYS A 148 14.72 -31.23 35.22
C LYS A 148 13.67 -30.12 35.25
N ARG A 149 14.03 -28.90 34.82
CA ARG A 149 13.06 -27.77 34.71
C ARG A 149 11.92 -28.07 33.75
N HIS A 150 12.19 -28.72 32.63
CA HIS A 150 11.17 -29.10 31.66
C HIS A 150 10.11 -30.04 32.25
N ILE A 151 10.55 -31.07 33.01
CA ILE A 151 9.65 -32.03 33.65
C ILE A 151 8.87 -31.38 34.80
N VAL A 152 9.56 -30.66 35.70
CA VAL A 152 8.93 -30.00 36.86
C VAL A 152 7.85 -29.00 36.43
N LYS A 153 8.08 -28.23 35.36
CA LYS A 153 7.10 -27.26 34.84
C LYS A 153 6.04 -27.87 33.92
N GLY A 154 6.04 -29.19 33.71
CA GLY A 154 5.05 -29.86 32.86
C GLY A 154 5.07 -29.41 31.39
N ILE A 155 6.21 -28.95 30.88
CA ILE A 155 6.32 -28.35 29.54
C ILE A 155 6.03 -29.39 28.45
N CYS A 156 6.32 -30.67 28.70
CA CYS A 156 5.98 -31.80 27.82
C CYS A 156 4.49 -31.92 27.49
N LYS A 157 3.60 -31.39 28.34
CA LYS A 157 2.15 -31.37 28.10
C LYS A 157 1.70 -30.22 27.18
N ILE A 158 2.60 -29.29 26.91
CA ILE A 158 2.29 -28.04 26.18
C ILE A 158 3.04 -28.01 24.84
N PHE A 159 4.28 -28.50 24.80
CA PHE A 159 5.12 -28.50 23.60
C PHE A 159 5.67 -29.90 23.29
N LYS A 160 5.65 -30.27 22.02
CA LYS A 160 6.25 -31.49 21.47
C LYS A 160 7.25 -31.16 20.36
N ARG A 161 8.18 -32.07 20.08
CA ARG A 161 9.14 -31.98 18.96
C ARG A 161 8.72 -32.92 17.84
N CYS A 162 8.59 -32.46 16.59
CA CYS A 162 8.41 -33.35 15.41
C CYS A 162 9.68 -34.22 15.33
N GLU A 163 9.56 -35.54 15.33
CA GLU A 163 10.72 -36.41 15.19
C GLU A 163 11.32 -36.35 13.77
N ILE A 164 10.51 -35.95 12.79
CA ILE A 164 10.90 -35.83 11.38
C ILE A 164 11.68 -34.54 11.11
N CYS A 165 11.11 -33.34 11.37
CA CYS A 165 11.81 -32.06 11.11
C CYS A 165 12.52 -31.46 12.32
N GLY A 166 12.34 -32.03 13.51
CA GLY A 166 12.95 -31.52 14.75
C GLY A 166 12.33 -30.23 15.32
N GLN A 167 11.28 -29.68 14.71
CA GLN A 167 10.61 -28.45 15.16
C GLN A 167 9.83 -28.68 16.45
N ILE A 168 9.97 -27.77 17.42
CA ILE A 168 9.17 -27.74 18.63
C ILE A 168 7.88 -26.97 18.36
N TYR A 169 6.73 -27.58 18.59
CA TYR A 169 5.40 -27.03 18.35
C TYR A 169 4.51 -27.15 19.58
N ARG A 170 3.51 -26.27 19.69
CA ARG A 170 2.57 -26.24 20.81
C ARG A 170 1.37 -27.12 20.53
N LEU A 171 0.93 -27.90 21.52
CA LEU A 171 -0.33 -28.64 21.47
C LEU A 171 -1.51 -27.67 21.57
N LYS A 172 -2.50 -27.80 20.68
CA LYS A 172 -3.79 -27.11 20.85
C LYS A 172 -4.49 -27.71 22.07
N LYS A 173 -4.94 -26.89 23.02
CA LYS A 173 -5.85 -27.36 24.07
C LYS A 173 -7.13 -27.84 23.37
N LYS A 174 -7.68 -29.00 23.76
CA LYS A 174 -9.10 -29.28 23.50
C LYS A 174 -9.87 -28.11 24.10
N ALA A 175 -10.71 -27.45 23.31
CA ALA A 175 -11.73 -26.60 23.90
C ALA A 175 -12.59 -27.53 24.74
N GLU A 176 -12.65 -27.29 26.05
CA GLU A 176 -13.66 -27.91 26.89
C GLU A 176 -15.02 -27.44 26.37
N GLU A 177 -15.93 -28.39 26.27
CA GLU A 177 -17.30 -28.25 25.79
C GLU A 177 -18.00 -27.07 26.46
N PHE A 178 -18.25 -26.02 25.69
CA PHE A 178 -19.33 -25.07 25.96
C PHE A 178 -19.86 -24.61 24.59
N ASP A 179 -21.02 -25.18 24.25
CA ASP A 179 -22.00 -24.82 23.23
C ASP A 179 -21.49 -24.41 21.83
N SER A 180 -21.43 -25.38 20.93
CA SER A 180 -21.96 -25.25 19.56
C SER A 180 -22.01 -26.62 18.90
N GLU A 181 -23.17 -27.27 19.00
CA GLU A 181 -23.57 -28.27 18.01
C GLU A 181 -23.72 -27.59 16.64
N GLU A 182 -23.41 -28.37 15.60
CA GLU A 182 -23.63 -28.11 14.17
C GLU A 182 -22.66 -27.18 13.43
N SER A 183 -21.52 -27.76 13.01
CA SER A 183 -21.06 -27.64 11.62
C SER A 183 -20.15 -28.83 11.29
N GLY A 184 -20.75 -29.93 10.85
CA GLY A 184 -20.03 -31.02 10.20
C GLY A 184 -19.65 -30.62 8.78
N THR A 185 -18.35 -30.51 8.52
CA THR A 185 -17.81 -30.71 7.17
C THR A 185 -16.72 -31.77 7.26
N GLU A 186 -17.11 -32.98 6.88
CA GLU A 186 -16.21 -34.07 6.52
C GLU A 186 -15.49 -33.68 5.23
N ASP A 187 -14.31 -33.07 5.33
CA ASP A 187 -13.33 -33.14 4.25
C ASP A 187 -11.92 -32.89 4.78
N SER A 188 -11.38 -33.91 5.46
CA SER A 188 -9.95 -34.03 5.69
C SER A 188 -9.50 -35.41 5.29
N LEU A 189 -8.97 -35.45 4.07
CA LEU A 189 -8.26 -36.55 3.44
C LEU A 189 -7.32 -37.26 4.42
N GLN A 190 -7.40 -38.58 4.33
CA GLN A 190 -6.56 -39.57 4.97
C GLN A 190 -5.07 -39.25 4.81
N ASN A 191 -4.40 -38.98 5.92
CA ASN A 191 -3.01 -39.39 6.12
C ASN A 191 -2.76 -39.56 7.62
N ASN A 192 -2.72 -40.82 8.04
CA ASN A 192 -2.42 -41.26 9.39
C ASN A 192 -1.01 -40.80 9.79
N ASN A 193 -0.89 -39.68 10.53
CA ASN A 193 0.13 -39.43 11.58
C ASN A 193 0.14 -38.01 12.20
N SER A 194 -1.00 -37.34 12.44
CA SER A 194 -0.98 -36.09 13.23
C SER A 194 -2.13 -35.94 14.20
N ARG A 195 -2.14 -36.76 15.26
CA ARG A 195 -2.96 -36.52 16.47
C ARG A 195 -2.58 -35.23 17.24
N ASP A 196 -1.55 -34.49 16.81
CA ASP A 196 -0.95 -33.37 17.55
C ASP A 196 -0.87 -32.02 16.79
N GLY A 197 -1.43 -31.90 15.57
CA GLY A 197 -1.64 -30.60 14.89
C GLY A 197 -0.43 -29.90 14.24
N HIS A 198 0.74 -30.55 14.16
CA HIS A 198 1.89 -30.07 13.38
C HIS A 198 2.01 -30.78 12.03
N VAL A 199 2.20 -30.00 10.96
CA VAL A 199 2.54 -30.51 9.62
C VAL A 199 3.99 -30.13 9.33
N CYS A 200 4.82 -31.16 9.21
CA CYS A 200 6.26 -31.01 9.04
C CYS A 200 6.56 -30.30 7.68
N TYR A 201 7.49 -29.33 7.68
CA TYR A 201 7.90 -28.48 6.52
C TYR A 201 6.89 -27.46 5.97
N VAL A 202 5.73 -27.32 6.61
CA VAL A 202 4.73 -26.31 6.24
C VAL A 202 4.90 -25.07 7.10
N HIS A 203 4.89 -23.90 6.47
CA HIS A 203 5.03 -22.60 7.13
C HIS A 203 3.89 -21.67 6.73
N PHE A 204 3.57 -20.72 7.59
CA PHE A 204 2.66 -19.63 7.23
C PHE A 204 3.40 -18.66 6.32
N CYS A 205 2.93 -18.51 5.09
CA CYS A 205 3.47 -17.55 4.14
C CYS A 205 2.74 -16.21 4.28
N SER A 206 3.47 -15.14 4.56
CA SER A 206 2.89 -13.79 4.72
C SER A 206 2.29 -13.23 3.43
N GLN A 207 2.79 -13.69 2.27
CA GLN A 207 2.38 -13.22 0.95
C GLN A 207 0.97 -13.72 0.59
N CYS A 208 0.77 -15.04 0.55
CA CYS A 208 -0.53 -15.65 0.23
C CYS A 208 -1.44 -15.81 1.46
N ARG A 209 -0.91 -15.63 2.69
CA ARG A 209 -1.63 -15.84 3.96
C ARG A 209 -2.18 -17.25 4.15
N SER A 210 -1.54 -18.24 3.54
CA SER A 210 -1.85 -19.66 3.71
C SER A 210 -0.64 -20.44 4.24
N TYR A 211 -0.90 -21.69 4.63
CA TYR A 211 0.12 -22.61 5.12
C TYR A 211 0.54 -23.52 3.97
N HIS A 212 1.81 -23.43 3.55
CA HIS A 212 2.36 -24.26 2.47
C HIS A 212 3.86 -24.50 2.67
N LYS A 213 4.47 -25.38 1.87
CA LYS A 213 5.93 -25.62 1.91
C LYS A 213 6.69 -24.50 1.21
N ARG A 214 8.00 -24.35 1.45
CA ARG A 214 8.80 -23.27 0.81
C ARG A 214 8.95 -23.43 -0.70
N GLU A 215 8.92 -24.67 -1.17
CA GLU A 215 9.03 -25.00 -2.59
C GLU A 215 7.70 -24.78 -3.33
N GLU A 216 6.59 -24.74 -2.61
CA GLU A 216 5.24 -24.53 -3.16
C GLU A 216 5.05 -23.05 -3.53
N GLN A 217 4.44 -22.84 -4.70
CA GLN A 217 4.16 -21.51 -5.22
C GLN A 217 2.95 -20.87 -4.50
N CYS A 218 2.94 -19.53 -4.44
CA CYS A 218 1.92 -18.78 -3.74
C CYS A 218 0.72 -18.48 -4.64
N TYR A 219 -0.49 -18.81 -4.21
CA TYR A 219 -1.72 -18.49 -4.93
C TYR A 219 -2.57 -17.47 -4.17
N VAL A 220 -3.35 -16.66 -4.89
CA VAL A 220 -4.42 -15.85 -4.30
C VAL A 220 -5.43 -16.81 -3.69
N GLN A 221 -5.77 -16.58 -2.42
CA GLN A 221 -6.60 -17.49 -1.66
C GLN A 221 -8.08 -17.12 -1.78
N PRO A 222 -8.98 -18.12 -1.96
CA PRO A 222 -10.40 -17.93 -1.71
C PRO A 222 -10.62 -17.40 -0.29
N ILE A 223 -11.56 -16.48 -0.13
CA ILE A 223 -11.84 -15.86 1.16
C ILE A 223 -13.10 -16.50 1.74
N VAL A 224 -13.05 -16.86 3.02
CA VAL A 224 -14.24 -17.20 3.80
C VAL A 224 -14.65 -15.94 4.57
N PRO A 225 -15.84 -15.36 4.31
CA PRO A 225 -16.27 -14.15 4.99
C PRO A 225 -16.52 -14.43 6.48
N LYS A 226 -16.31 -13.40 7.30
CA LYS A 226 -16.64 -13.44 8.73
C LYS A 226 -17.98 -12.73 8.92
N ASN A 227 -19.01 -13.48 9.32
CA ASN A 227 -20.35 -12.95 9.57
C ASN A 227 -20.47 -12.32 10.96
N ASP A 228 -19.63 -11.32 11.24
CA ASP A 228 -19.73 -10.56 12.49
C ASP A 228 -20.74 -9.41 12.34
N ARG A 229 -21.90 -9.56 13.00
CA ARG A 229 -22.94 -8.53 13.06
C ARG A 229 -22.87 -7.68 14.35
N ASN A 230 -21.83 -7.87 15.16
CA ASN A 230 -21.61 -7.15 16.41
C ASN A 230 -20.69 -5.95 16.16
N TYR A 231 -21.19 -4.96 15.42
CA TYR A 231 -20.53 -3.67 15.27
C TYR A 231 -21.56 -2.53 15.33
N LEU A 232 -21.06 -1.36 15.71
CA LEU A 232 -21.79 -0.10 15.66
C LEU A 232 -21.26 0.72 14.49
N LEU A 233 -22.18 1.36 13.78
CA LEU A 233 -21.89 2.37 12.80
C LEU A 233 -22.31 3.74 13.36
N VAL A 234 -21.40 4.72 13.26
CA VAL A 234 -21.66 6.12 13.57
C VAL A 234 -21.41 6.90 12.30
N VAL A 235 -22.46 7.35 11.65
CA VAL A 235 -22.35 8.21 10.46
C VAL A 235 -22.32 9.64 10.95
N PHE A 236 -21.37 10.45 10.52
CA PHE A 236 -21.23 11.82 11.01
C PHE A 236 -20.75 12.77 9.91
N ASP A 237 -21.00 14.06 10.13
CA ASP A 237 -20.57 15.14 9.26
C ASP A 237 -20.28 16.41 10.08
N PHE A 238 -19.42 17.28 9.55
CA PHE A 238 -19.00 18.52 10.20
C PHE A 238 -19.32 19.74 9.34
N GLU A 239 -19.85 20.78 9.97
CA GLU A 239 -19.78 22.13 9.43
C GLU A 239 -18.70 22.93 10.14
N CYS A 240 -18.02 23.76 9.36
CA CYS A 240 -16.94 24.59 9.84
C CYS A 240 -17.16 26.05 9.45
N GLU A 241 -16.83 26.95 10.37
CA GLU A 241 -16.54 28.33 10.00
C GLU A 241 -15.11 28.43 9.45
N LEU A 242 -14.91 29.38 8.54
CA LEU A 242 -13.61 29.68 7.93
C LEU A 242 -13.05 30.96 8.53
N ILE A 243 -11.96 30.86 9.27
CA ILE A 243 -11.37 32.00 9.99
C ILE A 243 -9.96 32.27 9.47
N SER A 244 -9.70 33.52 9.07
CA SER A 244 -8.36 34.00 8.73
C SER A 244 -7.82 34.90 9.85
N PRO A 245 -6.53 34.77 10.23
CA PRO A 245 -5.92 35.67 11.21
C PRO A 245 -5.90 37.13 10.75
N ILE A 246 -5.98 37.38 9.44
CA ILE A 246 -5.95 38.72 8.83
C ILE A 246 -7.37 39.27 8.63
N LYS A 247 -8.29 38.44 8.09
CA LYS A 247 -9.65 38.90 7.76
C LYS A 247 -10.63 38.82 8.94
N ASN A 248 -10.33 38.01 9.96
CA ASN A 248 -11.21 37.68 11.09
C ASN A 248 -10.43 37.80 12.42
N LYS A 249 -9.79 38.94 12.64
CA LYS A 249 -8.85 39.15 13.74
C LYS A 249 -9.49 38.95 15.12
N ASP A 250 -10.68 39.50 15.33
CA ASP A 250 -11.37 39.44 16.63
C ASP A 250 -11.79 37.99 16.96
N GLU A 251 -12.30 37.25 15.97
CA GLU A 251 -12.66 35.84 16.13
C GLU A 251 -11.41 34.98 16.39
N TRP A 252 -10.31 35.27 15.69
CA TRP A 252 -9.03 34.59 15.89
C TRP A 252 -8.45 34.81 17.30
N GLU A 253 -8.49 36.06 17.80
CA GLU A 253 -8.07 36.37 19.17
C GLU A 253 -8.96 35.67 20.21
N GLY A 254 -10.28 35.60 19.96
CA GLY A 254 -11.22 34.84 20.79
C GLY A 254 -10.84 33.37 20.95
N LEU A 255 -10.63 32.67 19.83
CA LEU A 255 -10.23 31.24 19.84
C LEU A 255 -8.88 31.01 20.53
N THR A 256 -7.97 31.97 20.42
CA THR A 256 -6.67 31.93 21.09
C THR A 256 -6.84 32.02 22.61
N ASN A 257 -7.66 32.97 23.07
CA ASN A 257 -7.92 33.18 24.49
C ASN A 257 -8.64 31.98 25.14
N ASP A 258 -9.51 31.30 24.39
CA ASP A 258 -10.16 30.05 24.83
C ASP A 258 -9.22 28.83 24.75
N GLY A 259 -7.97 28.99 24.33
CA GLY A 259 -6.97 27.91 24.23
C GLY A 259 -7.29 26.88 23.14
N LEU A 260 -8.09 27.27 22.14
CA LEU A 260 -8.48 26.43 21.01
C LEU A 260 -7.43 26.46 19.89
N ILE A 261 -6.64 27.54 19.80
CA ILE A 261 -5.53 27.72 18.86
C ILE A 261 -4.29 28.31 19.55
N SER A 262 -3.09 28.06 19.00
CA SER A 262 -1.80 28.48 19.60
C SER A 262 -1.17 29.66 18.84
N LEU A 263 -0.69 30.68 19.57
CA LEU A 263 -0.06 31.90 19.02
C LEU A 263 1.30 31.68 18.34
N ASN A 264 1.99 30.58 18.65
CA ASN A 264 3.44 30.48 18.37
C ASN A 264 3.83 30.25 16.89
N ASN A 265 2.90 30.20 15.94
CA ASN A 265 3.19 30.07 14.51
C ASN A 265 2.05 30.64 13.66
N LEU A 266 1.94 31.97 13.57
CA LEU A 266 1.07 32.63 12.60
C LEU A 266 1.64 32.42 11.18
N PRO A 267 0.89 31.81 10.25
CA PRO A 267 1.32 31.73 8.86
C PRO A 267 1.37 33.14 8.26
N ASN A 268 2.51 33.52 7.68
CA ASN A 268 2.66 34.79 6.93
C ASN A 268 1.94 34.77 5.56
N ASP A 269 0.99 33.85 5.36
CA ASP A 269 0.26 33.67 4.10
C ASP A 269 -1.11 34.33 4.21
N GLU A 270 -1.35 35.34 3.37
CA GLU A 270 -2.63 36.07 3.29
C GLU A 270 -3.82 35.18 2.91
N ASN A 271 -3.56 34.02 2.30
CA ASN A 271 -4.57 33.04 1.91
C ASN A 271 -4.82 31.96 2.99
N TYR A 272 -4.11 32.00 4.12
CA TYR A 272 -4.34 31.01 5.17
C TYR A 272 -5.71 31.18 5.80
N GLN A 273 -6.46 30.07 5.85
CA GLN A 273 -7.74 29.95 6.53
C GLN A 273 -7.74 28.70 7.41
N LEU A 274 -8.22 28.85 8.64
CA LEU A 274 -8.47 27.76 9.56
C LEU A 274 -9.92 27.29 9.41
N HIS A 275 -10.10 25.98 9.25
CA HIS A 275 -11.39 25.34 9.42
C HIS A 275 -11.62 25.08 10.91
N HIS A 276 -12.58 25.79 11.50
CA HIS A 276 -12.98 25.59 12.89
C HIS A 276 -14.37 24.96 12.95
N VAL A 277 -14.46 23.75 13.51
CA VAL A 277 -15.71 22.98 13.58
C VAL A 277 -16.71 23.70 14.48
N ASN A 278 -17.87 24.04 13.93
CA ASN A 278 -18.93 24.73 14.65
C ASN A 278 -20.26 23.99 14.71
N CYS A 279 -20.45 22.96 13.89
CA CYS A 279 -21.50 21.97 14.07
C CYS A 279 -20.99 20.56 13.75
N VAL A 280 -21.41 19.60 14.54
CA VAL A 280 -21.23 18.17 14.28
C VAL A 280 -22.60 17.51 14.40
N SER A 281 -22.99 16.71 13.42
CA SER A 281 -24.15 15.82 13.54
C SER A 281 -23.71 14.38 13.39
N ALA A 282 -24.33 13.47 14.16
CA ALA A 282 -24.00 12.05 14.12
C ALA A 282 -25.22 11.15 14.32
N LEU A 283 -25.29 10.07 13.52
CA LEU A 283 -26.36 9.08 13.53
C LEU A 283 -25.85 7.68 13.92
N LEU A 284 -26.54 7.05 14.87
CA LEU A 284 -26.25 5.69 15.35
C LEU A 284 -27.07 4.62 14.62
N LEU A 285 -26.38 3.62 14.05
CA LEU A 285 -26.99 2.42 13.48
C LEU A 285 -26.08 1.20 13.64
N CYS A 286 -26.64 0.00 13.48
CA CYS A 286 -25.90 -1.26 13.58
C CYS A 286 -26.42 -2.26 12.55
N ALA A 287 -25.68 -3.34 12.31
CA ALA A 287 -26.05 -4.39 11.35
C ALA A 287 -27.50 -4.87 11.48
N ARG A 288 -27.97 -5.06 12.74
CA ARG A 288 -29.33 -5.52 13.02
C ARG A 288 -30.37 -4.47 12.67
N CYS A 289 -30.17 -3.23 13.11
CA CYS A 289 -31.10 -2.13 12.82
C CYS A 289 -31.18 -1.87 11.31
N MET A 290 -30.05 -1.88 10.59
CA MET A 290 -29.98 -1.75 9.13
C MET A 290 -30.78 -2.82 8.39
N SER A 291 -30.75 -4.06 8.88
CA SER A 291 -31.52 -5.17 8.29
C SER A 291 -33.03 -5.05 8.52
N SER A 292 -33.44 -4.42 9.61
CA SER A 292 -34.86 -4.31 10.03
C SER A 292 -35.50 -2.94 9.76
N ASP A 293 -34.77 -2.02 9.12
CA ASP A 293 -35.13 -0.60 8.96
C ASP A 293 -35.42 0.21 10.25
N ASN A 294 -35.33 -0.40 11.43
CA ASN A 294 -35.41 0.27 12.74
C ASN A 294 -34.37 1.38 12.97
N TRP A 295 -33.36 1.51 12.10
CA TRP A 295 -32.38 2.59 12.14
C TRP A 295 -32.99 3.95 11.73
N LYS A 296 -34.14 3.95 11.06
CA LYS A 296 -34.89 5.15 10.67
C LYS A 296 -35.69 5.76 11.84
N ASN A 297 -35.91 5.00 12.90
CA ASN A 297 -36.64 5.48 14.09
C ASN A 297 -35.80 6.52 14.85
N VAL A 298 -36.45 7.53 15.44
CA VAL A 298 -35.78 8.57 16.24
C VAL A 298 -34.97 7.97 17.40
N GLU A 299 -35.51 6.95 18.06
CA GLU A 299 -34.88 6.25 19.17
C GLU A 299 -34.42 4.83 18.78
N THR A 300 -33.45 4.31 19.51
CA THR A 300 -32.89 2.98 19.30
C THR A 300 -33.77 1.84 19.82
N GLY A 301 -34.83 2.14 20.57
CA GLY A 301 -35.70 1.15 21.21
C GLY A 301 -34.91 0.19 22.12
N ASN A 302 -35.16 -1.11 22.00
CA ASN A 302 -34.50 -2.14 22.83
C ASN A 302 -33.15 -2.64 22.26
N CYS A 303 -32.52 -1.91 21.32
CA CYS A 303 -31.30 -2.35 20.67
C CYS A 303 -30.05 -2.24 21.57
N LYS A 304 -29.57 -3.37 22.09
CA LYS A 304 -28.36 -3.41 22.95
C LYS A 304 -27.08 -2.87 22.26
N ILE A 305 -26.95 -2.99 20.94
CA ILE A 305 -25.76 -2.54 20.20
C ILE A 305 -25.75 -1.02 20.03
N CYS A 306 -26.89 -0.44 19.62
CA CYS A 306 -27.03 1.02 19.49
C CYS A 306 -27.19 1.72 20.85
N GLY A 307 -27.49 0.97 21.91
CA GLY A 307 -27.87 1.48 23.24
C GLY A 307 -29.39 1.41 23.41
N ILE A 308 -29.90 1.13 24.61
CA ILE A 308 -31.35 1.03 24.87
C ILE A 308 -31.91 2.44 25.06
N GLY A 309 -33.00 2.79 24.34
CA GLY A 309 -33.72 4.06 24.48
C GLY A 309 -32.89 5.31 24.15
N ALA A 310 -31.80 5.17 23.40
CA ALA A 310 -30.95 6.29 23.03
C ALA A 310 -31.51 7.00 21.79
N THR A 311 -31.43 8.33 21.75
CA THR A 311 -31.64 9.12 20.53
C THR A 311 -30.58 8.75 19.50
N ARG A 312 -31.00 8.47 18.25
CA ARG A 312 -30.09 8.06 17.17
C ARG A 312 -29.31 9.21 16.58
N MET A 313 -30.00 10.31 16.25
CA MET A 313 -29.39 11.53 15.73
C MET A 313 -29.04 12.45 16.90
N ARG A 314 -27.82 12.98 16.90
CA ARG A 314 -27.37 13.97 17.88
C ARG A 314 -26.51 15.01 17.19
N SER A 315 -26.66 16.25 17.60
CA SER A 315 -25.86 17.35 17.08
C SER A 315 -25.26 18.18 18.21
N TRP A 316 -24.04 18.65 17.99
CA TRP A 316 -23.29 19.54 18.86
C TRP A 316 -23.02 20.82 18.08
N THR A 317 -23.33 21.97 18.65
CA THR A 317 -23.16 23.27 17.98
C THR A 317 -22.36 24.23 18.84
N SER A 318 -21.71 25.20 18.22
CA SER A 318 -21.02 26.28 18.92
C SER A 318 -21.96 27.20 19.71
N ALA A 319 -23.28 27.11 19.49
CA ALA A 319 -24.28 27.79 20.31
C ALA A 319 -24.42 27.14 21.70
N ASP A 320 -24.15 25.84 21.81
CA ASP A 320 -24.35 25.05 23.03
C ASP A 320 -23.02 24.68 23.71
N PHE A 321 -21.94 24.54 22.93
CA PHE A 321 -20.65 24.07 23.39
C PHE A 321 -19.51 24.95 22.89
N LYS A 322 -18.51 25.19 23.74
CA LYS A 322 -17.31 25.93 23.34
C LYS A 322 -16.52 25.24 22.22
N ASN A 323 -16.47 23.91 22.23
CA ASN A 323 -15.83 23.12 21.19
C ASN A 323 -16.71 21.90 20.87
N PRO A 324 -17.56 21.99 19.83
CA PRO A 324 -18.45 20.91 19.42
C PRO A 324 -17.72 19.61 19.04
N LEU A 325 -16.54 19.71 18.42
CA LEU A 325 -15.73 18.56 18.02
C LEU A 325 -15.27 17.74 19.23
N ARG A 326 -14.81 18.41 20.31
CA ARG A 326 -14.36 17.72 21.53
C ARG A 326 -15.51 17.02 22.23
N GLU A 327 -16.68 17.64 22.30
CA GLU A 327 -17.88 17.05 22.92
C GLU A 327 -18.37 15.83 22.13
N PHE A 328 -18.35 15.90 20.80
CA PHE A 328 -18.60 14.76 19.93
C PHE A 328 -17.61 13.62 20.19
N LEU A 329 -16.30 13.92 20.26
CA LEU A 329 -15.26 12.91 20.52
C LEU A 329 -15.39 12.29 21.91
N GLU A 330 -15.68 13.08 22.95
CA GLU A 330 -15.93 12.57 24.31
C GLU A 330 -17.16 11.65 24.33
N TRP A 331 -18.24 12.04 23.64
CA TRP A 331 -19.41 11.17 23.48
C TRP A 331 -19.08 9.86 22.76
N LEU A 332 -18.30 9.93 21.67
CA LEU A 332 -17.93 8.77 20.86
C LEU A 332 -16.99 7.81 21.60
N ILE A 333 -16.02 8.35 22.35
CA ILE A 333 -14.95 7.60 23.03
C ILE A 333 -15.40 7.08 24.40
N VAL A 334 -16.20 7.85 25.14
CA VAL A 334 -16.59 7.56 26.52
C VAL A 334 -18.10 7.36 26.64
N GLY A 335 -18.89 8.24 26.02
CA GLY A 335 -20.34 8.33 26.18
C GLY A 335 -21.17 7.17 25.61
N LEU A 336 -20.63 6.37 24.69
CA LEU A 336 -21.36 5.24 24.09
C LEU A 336 -21.52 4.00 25.00
N GLY A 337 -20.89 3.97 26.18
CA GLY A 337 -21.14 2.96 27.21
C GLY A 337 -20.27 1.69 27.11
N ARG A 338 -19.58 1.38 28.21
CA ARG A 338 -18.49 0.37 28.31
C ARG A 338 -18.91 -1.09 28.12
N GLU A 339 -20.22 -1.36 28.20
CA GLU A 339 -20.83 -2.70 28.02
C GLU A 339 -20.64 -3.23 26.58
N ARG A 340 -20.33 -2.36 25.60
CA ARG A 340 -20.22 -2.71 24.19
C ARG A 340 -18.91 -3.47 23.90
N SER A 341 -19.04 -4.65 23.30
CA SER A 341 -17.91 -5.53 22.95
C SER A 341 -17.46 -5.42 21.48
N GLY A 342 -18.34 -4.96 20.59
CA GLY A 342 -18.11 -4.83 19.15
C GLY A 342 -17.24 -3.64 18.74
N ARG A 343 -16.75 -3.61 17.50
CA ARG A 343 -16.02 -2.46 16.93
C ARG A 343 -17.00 -1.33 16.56
N THR A 344 -16.59 -0.08 16.73
CA THR A 344 -17.30 1.09 16.20
C THR A 344 -16.64 1.55 14.91
N TYR A 345 -17.44 1.68 13.85
CA TYR A 345 -17.03 2.29 12.59
C TYR A 345 -17.64 3.68 12.53
N ALA A 346 -16.80 4.71 12.63
CA ALA A 346 -17.20 6.10 12.45
C ALA A 346 -16.95 6.48 10.99
N ILE A 347 -17.99 6.90 10.26
CA ILE A 347 -17.93 7.12 8.82
C ILE A 347 -18.41 8.53 8.50
N SER A 348 -17.57 9.29 7.81
CA SER A 348 -17.95 10.55 7.17
C SER A 348 -17.75 10.46 5.65
N HIS A 349 -18.18 11.48 4.92
CA HIS A 349 -18.05 11.54 3.46
C HIS A 349 -16.94 12.50 3.04
N TYR A 350 -15.96 11.99 2.29
CA TYR A 350 -14.73 12.71 1.93
C TYR A 350 -13.81 13.06 3.13
N GLY A 351 -14.10 12.51 4.31
CA GLY A 351 -13.37 12.82 5.54
C GLY A 351 -11.90 12.45 5.54
N GLY A 352 -11.46 11.52 4.67
CA GLY A 352 -10.06 11.12 4.55
C GLY A 352 -9.14 12.27 4.12
N ARG A 353 -9.71 13.36 3.61
CA ARG A 353 -9.01 14.61 3.26
C ARG A 353 -9.54 15.83 4.02
N TYR A 354 -10.53 15.65 4.88
CA TYR A 354 -11.20 16.73 5.59
C TYR A 354 -11.45 16.35 7.06
N ASP A 355 -12.64 15.85 7.43
CA ASP A 355 -13.07 15.59 8.81
C ASP A 355 -12.05 14.81 9.65
N MET A 356 -11.44 13.78 9.05
CA MET A 356 -10.51 12.90 9.76
C MET A 356 -9.21 13.62 10.15
N HIS A 357 -8.82 14.68 9.44
CA HIS A 357 -7.68 15.52 9.81
C HIS A 357 -8.03 16.42 10.99
N LEU A 358 -9.23 17.00 11.00
CA LEU A 358 -9.72 17.86 12.08
C LEU A 358 -9.78 17.08 13.42
N LEU A 359 -10.37 15.88 13.42
CA LEU A 359 -10.43 15.05 14.63
C LEU A 359 -9.08 14.48 15.06
N LEU A 360 -8.14 14.25 14.13
CA LEU A 360 -6.82 13.66 14.46
C LEU A 360 -6.04 14.59 15.40
N GLY A 361 -6.15 15.90 15.20
CA GLY A 361 -5.55 16.90 16.07
C GLY A 361 -6.03 16.79 17.51
N ASP A 362 -7.36 16.76 17.73
CA ASP A 362 -7.93 16.67 19.08
C ASP A 362 -7.71 15.30 19.73
N LEU A 363 -7.75 14.19 18.96
CA LEU A 363 -7.41 12.86 19.48
C LEU A 363 -6.02 12.82 20.12
N ILE A 364 -5.02 13.43 19.46
CA ILE A 364 -3.64 13.43 19.95
C ILE A 364 -3.46 14.47 21.06
N LYS A 365 -3.86 15.72 20.83
CA LYS A 365 -3.59 16.84 21.74
C LYS A 365 -4.39 16.77 23.03
N TYR A 366 -5.70 16.52 22.90
CA TYR A 366 -6.64 16.65 24.01
C TYR A 366 -6.86 15.30 24.70
N PHE A 367 -7.08 14.25 23.91
CA PHE A 367 -7.33 12.91 24.47
C PHE A 367 -6.05 12.11 24.74
N GLY A 368 -4.88 12.55 24.27
CA GLY A 368 -3.62 11.83 24.45
C GLY A 368 -3.61 10.47 23.76
N ILE A 369 -4.44 10.27 22.74
CA ILE A 369 -4.60 9.02 22.01
C ILE A 369 -3.74 9.09 20.74
N GLU A 370 -2.78 8.18 20.61
CA GLU A 370 -2.09 7.98 19.33
C GLU A 370 -2.79 6.89 18.50
N PRO A 371 -3.53 7.24 17.43
CA PRO A 371 -4.20 6.26 16.59
C PRO A 371 -3.22 5.58 15.64
N LYS A 372 -3.54 4.35 15.22
CA LYS A 372 -2.87 3.71 14.09
C LYS A 372 -3.48 4.26 12.79
N ILE A 373 -2.65 4.78 11.89
CA ILE A 373 -3.11 5.42 10.66
C ILE A 373 -2.78 4.55 9.44
N THR A 374 -3.77 4.38 8.54
CA THR A 374 -3.58 3.84 7.19
C THR A 374 -3.80 4.97 6.19
N ARG A 375 -2.79 5.32 5.38
CA ARG A 375 -2.83 6.46 4.47
C ARG A 375 -2.07 6.23 3.16
N THR A 376 -2.41 7.03 2.14
CA THR A 376 -1.60 7.19 0.92
C THR A 376 -1.46 8.68 0.63
N GLY A 377 -0.23 9.19 0.62
CA GLY A 377 0.00 10.63 0.71
C GLY A 377 -0.72 11.21 1.94
N ASN A 378 -1.55 12.23 1.71
CA ASN A 378 -2.35 12.89 2.74
C ASN A 378 -3.77 12.33 2.88
N LYS A 379 -4.18 11.41 2.01
CA LYS A 379 -5.49 10.78 2.14
C LYS A 379 -5.43 9.72 3.24
N LEU A 380 -6.20 9.93 4.31
CA LEU A 380 -6.40 8.98 5.40
C LEU A 380 -7.49 7.98 4.98
N TYR A 381 -7.14 6.69 4.87
CA TYR A 381 -8.11 5.62 4.61
C TYR A 381 -8.74 5.10 5.91
N GLU A 382 -7.94 5.01 6.97
CA GLU A 382 -8.40 4.56 8.29
C GLU A 382 -7.60 5.27 9.39
N VAL A 383 -8.28 5.87 10.36
CA VAL A 383 -7.70 6.29 11.64
C VAL A 383 -8.26 5.34 12.70
N LEU A 384 -7.39 4.57 13.33
CA LEU A 384 -7.75 3.45 14.18
C LEU A 384 -7.36 3.69 15.63
N VAL A 385 -8.36 3.88 16.49
CA VAL A 385 -8.19 4.01 17.93
C VAL A 385 -8.31 2.64 18.58
N LYS A 386 -7.19 2.15 19.13
CA LYS A 386 -7.13 0.86 19.81
C LYS A 386 -7.89 0.89 21.14
N LYS A 387 -8.44 -0.26 21.53
CA LYS A 387 -9.08 -0.40 22.85
C LYS A 387 -8.04 -0.16 23.96
N GLN A 388 -8.33 0.78 24.86
CA GLN A 388 -7.55 1.09 26.05
C GLN A 388 -8.47 1.16 27.29
N ARG A 389 -7.90 1.25 28.49
CA ARG A 389 -8.67 1.31 29.73
C ARG A 389 -9.40 2.66 29.80
N GLY A 390 -10.72 2.66 29.82
CA GLY A 390 -11.55 3.88 29.82
C GLY A 390 -12.08 4.31 28.45
N ILE A 391 -11.50 3.79 27.37
CA ILE A 391 -11.89 4.06 25.96
C ILE A 391 -12.84 2.97 25.47
N CYS A 392 -13.98 3.38 24.92
CA CYS A 392 -15.06 2.53 24.47
C CYS A 392 -15.25 2.58 22.95
N PRO A 393 -15.66 1.45 22.35
CA PRO A 393 -14.81 0.29 22.10
C PRO A 393 -13.69 0.62 21.09
N TYR A 394 -13.17 -0.37 20.38
CA TYR A 394 -12.22 -0.16 19.29
C TYR A 394 -12.86 0.69 18.19
N ILE A 395 -12.33 1.90 17.88
CA ILE A 395 -12.96 2.84 16.92
C ILE A 395 -12.16 2.88 15.62
N SER A 396 -12.87 2.88 14.51
CA SER A 396 -12.33 3.02 13.16
C SER A 396 -12.99 4.17 12.43
N PHE A 397 -12.28 5.27 12.25
CA PHE A 397 -12.72 6.34 11.36
C PHE A 397 -12.40 5.95 9.91
N ARG A 398 -13.39 6.05 9.01
CA ARG A 398 -13.27 5.70 7.59
C ARG A 398 -13.99 6.73 6.72
N ASP A 399 -13.53 6.82 5.49
CA ASP A 399 -14.07 7.73 4.48
C ASP A 399 -14.93 6.97 3.46
N SER A 400 -16.22 7.30 3.44
CA SER A 400 -17.21 6.69 2.55
C SER A 400 -17.01 7.02 1.07
N PHE A 401 -16.33 8.11 0.76
CA PHE A 401 -16.02 8.49 -0.63
C PHE A 401 -15.20 7.40 -1.32
N ASN A 402 -14.41 6.61 -0.58
CA ASN A 402 -13.68 5.48 -1.16
C ASN A 402 -14.57 4.33 -1.66
N TRP A 403 -15.83 4.29 -1.27
CA TRP A 403 -16.80 3.31 -1.78
C TRP A 403 -17.65 3.88 -2.92
N THR A 404 -18.01 5.16 -2.86
CA THR A 404 -18.96 5.76 -3.80
C THR A 404 -18.30 6.57 -4.90
N MET A 405 -17.19 7.26 -4.60
CA MET A 405 -16.45 8.14 -5.53
C MET A 405 -17.33 9.20 -6.22
N LEU A 406 -18.41 9.62 -5.55
CA LEU A 406 -19.38 10.63 -6.00
C LEU A 406 -19.58 11.66 -4.90
N LYS A 407 -20.04 12.87 -5.26
CA LYS A 407 -20.44 13.88 -4.26
C LYS A 407 -21.67 13.38 -3.49
N LEU A 408 -21.79 13.76 -2.23
CA LEU A 408 -22.89 13.35 -1.36
C LEU A 408 -24.28 13.63 -1.99
N GLU A 409 -24.45 14.80 -2.59
CA GLU A 409 -25.68 15.22 -3.27
C GLU A 409 -26.10 14.35 -4.45
N GLN A 410 -25.15 13.63 -5.06
CA GLN A 410 -25.41 12.75 -6.20
C GLN A 410 -25.85 11.35 -5.74
N LEU A 411 -25.58 10.98 -4.49
CA LEU A 411 -25.86 9.63 -3.97
C LEU A 411 -27.35 9.26 -3.97
N PRO A 412 -28.30 10.15 -3.58
CA PRO A 412 -29.73 9.82 -3.63
C PRO A 412 -30.18 9.36 -5.02
N LYS A 413 -29.78 10.10 -6.06
CA LYS A 413 -30.09 9.76 -7.45
C LYS A 413 -29.33 8.52 -7.91
N ALA A 414 -28.02 8.45 -7.64
CA ALA A 414 -27.17 7.36 -8.10
C ALA A 414 -27.52 5.99 -7.49
N LEU A 415 -28.07 5.97 -6.27
CA LEU A 415 -28.45 4.74 -5.56
C LEU A 415 -29.96 4.52 -5.46
N ALA A 416 -30.76 5.36 -6.14
CA ALA A 416 -32.22 5.38 -6.08
C ALA A 416 -32.72 5.29 -4.62
N LEU A 417 -32.26 6.22 -3.78
CA LEU A 417 -32.61 6.25 -2.36
C LEU A 417 -34.01 6.84 -2.18
N ASP A 418 -34.89 6.10 -1.50
CA ASP A 418 -36.18 6.61 -1.01
C ASP A 418 -35.92 7.55 0.18
N ILE A 419 -35.75 8.84 -0.11
CA ILE A 419 -35.61 9.91 0.87
C ILE A 419 -36.69 10.95 0.56
N ASP A 420 -37.57 11.23 1.53
CA ASP A 420 -38.66 12.23 1.40
C ASP A 420 -38.15 13.69 1.40
N GLU A 421 -36.84 13.89 1.52
CA GLU A 421 -36.20 15.19 1.56
C GLU A 421 -35.90 15.63 0.11
N GLY A 422 -36.55 16.69 -0.37
CA GLY A 422 -36.56 17.18 -1.77
C GLY A 422 -35.23 17.67 -2.36
N GLY A 423 -34.16 16.88 -2.23
CA GLY A 423 -32.78 17.23 -2.55
C GLY A 423 -32.05 17.89 -1.38
N LYS A 424 -30.71 17.96 -1.50
CA LYS A 424 -29.86 18.68 -0.54
C LYS A 424 -30.23 20.17 -0.56
N SER A 425 -30.53 20.74 0.61
CA SER A 425 -30.92 22.15 0.74
C SER A 425 -29.75 23.10 0.43
N PHE A 426 -30.05 24.39 0.21
CA PHE A 426 -29.03 25.41 -0.02
C PHE A 426 -28.62 26.05 1.31
N PHE A 427 -27.33 25.98 1.64
CA PHE A 427 -26.78 26.54 2.87
C PHE A 427 -25.89 27.77 2.62
N PRO A 428 -26.04 28.86 3.40
CA PRO A 428 -25.26 30.08 3.23
C PRO A 428 -23.88 29.95 3.89
N HIS A 429 -22.97 29.21 3.27
CA HIS A 429 -21.61 28.97 3.79
C HIS A 429 -20.86 30.27 4.14
N GLY A 430 -21.07 31.36 3.39
CA GLY A 430 -20.45 32.66 3.66
C GLY A 430 -21.03 33.40 4.86
N TRP A 431 -22.17 32.95 5.41
CA TRP A 431 -22.77 33.46 6.65
C TRP A 431 -22.43 32.60 7.87
N ASN A 432 -21.78 31.44 7.66
CA ASN A 432 -21.47 30.46 8.70
C ASN A 432 -20.32 30.93 9.61
N PHE A 433 -20.65 31.76 10.61
CA PHE A 433 -19.74 32.21 11.65
C PHE A 433 -20.38 32.02 13.03
N ASN A 434 -19.59 31.66 14.03
CA ASN A 434 -20.06 31.44 15.39
C ASN A 434 -20.78 32.65 15.98
N LYS A 435 -20.31 33.87 15.68
CA LYS A 435 -20.97 35.12 16.10
C LYS A 435 -22.40 35.27 15.58
N ASN A 436 -22.74 34.61 14.46
CA ASN A 436 -24.05 34.67 13.83
C ASN A 436 -25.02 33.60 14.36
N MET A 437 -24.57 32.64 15.18
CA MET A 437 -25.41 31.50 15.63
C MET A 437 -26.72 31.93 16.28
N ASN A 438 -26.69 32.99 17.11
CA ASN A 438 -27.86 33.48 17.84
C ASN A 438 -28.56 34.67 17.17
N VAL A 439 -28.19 35.01 15.93
CA VAL A 439 -28.82 36.10 15.17
C VAL A 439 -30.03 35.54 14.41
N ARG A 440 -31.19 36.21 14.55
CA ARG A 440 -32.39 35.95 13.76
C ARG A 440 -32.57 37.05 12.70
N LEU A 441 -32.75 36.63 11.46
CA LEU A 441 -33.04 37.51 10.33
C LEU A 441 -34.51 37.36 9.92
N ASN A 442 -35.11 38.47 9.47
CA ASN A 442 -36.50 38.50 8.97
C ASN A 442 -36.61 38.05 7.49
N GLY A 443 -35.52 37.52 6.92
CA GLY A 443 -35.39 37.04 5.55
C GLY A 443 -34.13 36.18 5.43
N LEU A 444 -33.93 35.53 4.29
CA LEU A 444 -32.72 34.75 4.03
C LEU A 444 -31.48 35.67 3.99
N PRO A 445 -30.27 35.15 4.30
CA PRO A 445 -29.02 35.85 4.04
C PRO A 445 -28.91 36.28 2.57
N ASP A 446 -28.12 37.32 2.32
CA ASP A 446 -27.85 37.79 0.95
C ASP A 446 -27.36 36.65 0.04
N GLN A 447 -27.82 36.64 -1.21
CA GLN A 447 -27.51 35.63 -2.21
C GLN A 447 -26.00 35.36 -2.35
N GLN A 448 -25.15 36.37 -2.15
CA GLN A 448 -23.69 36.23 -2.23
C GLN A 448 -23.13 35.20 -1.21
N TYR A 449 -23.78 35.03 -0.05
CA TYR A 449 -23.32 34.11 1.00
C TYR A 449 -23.53 32.63 0.64
N TYR A 450 -24.24 32.34 -0.44
CA TYR A 450 -24.44 31.00 -0.99
C TYR A 450 -23.44 30.66 -2.12
N TYR A 451 -22.57 31.61 -2.50
CA TYR A 451 -21.57 31.44 -3.56
C TYR A 451 -22.12 30.99 -4.94
N PRO A 452 -23.13 31.68 -5.52
CA PRO A 452 -23.74 31.28 -6.80
C PRO A 452 -22.76 31.17 -7.97
N ASP A 453 -21.69 31.97 -7.98
CA ASP A 453 -20.68 31.96 -9.04
C ASP A 453 -19.80 30.68 -9.05
N SER A 454 -19.76 29.96 -7.93
CA SER A 454 -19.08 28.67 -7.83
C SER A 454 -19.97 27.50 -8.28
N MET A 455 -21.26 27.72 -8.47
CA MET A 455 -22.22 26.69 -8.84
C MET A 455 -22.17 26.40 -10.34
N GLY A 456 -22.34 25.13 -10.72
CA GLY A 456 -22.56 24.77 -12.12
C GLY A 456 -23.88 25.36 -12.65
N LYS A 457 -23.97 25.56 -13.96
CA LYS A 457 -25.08 26.26 -14.64
C LYS A 457 -26.47 25.78 -14.20
N GLU A 458 -26.72 24.47 -14.19
CA GLU A 458 -28.02 23.90 -13.80
C GLU A 458 -28.34 24.12 -12.32
N ARG A 459 -27.35 23.97 -11.44
CA ARG A 459 -27.54 24.17 -9.99
C ARG A 459 -27.80 25.64 -9.67
N ARG A 460 -27.13 26.56 -10.37
CA ARG A 460 -27.33 28.00 -10.21
C ARG A 460 -28.76 28.41 -10.55
N ILE A 461 -29.33 27.87 -11.63
CA ILE A 461 -30.73 28.12 -12.01
C ILE A 461 -31.68 27.66 -10.89
N LYS A 462 -31.51 26.42 -10.40
CA LYS A 462 -32.32 25.89 -9.29
C LYS A 462 -32.18 26.72 -8.01
N PHE A 463 -30.98 27.21 -7.73
CA PHE A 463 -30.72 28.09 -6.59
C PHE A 463 -31.42 29.43 -6.73
N GLU A 464 -31.35 30.08 -7.89
CA GLU A 464 -31.98 31.37 -8.14
C GLU A 464 -33.51 31.28 -8.03
N GLU A 465 -34.11 30.21 -8.56
CA GLU A 465 -35.54 29.92 -8.40
C GLU A 465 -35.91 29.71 -6.92
N TRP A 466 -35.17 28.86 -6.20
CA TRP A 466 -35.40 28.61 -4.78
C TRP A 466 -35.24 29.88 -3.94
N TYR A 467 -34.17 30.66 -4.15
CA TYR A 467 -33.88 31.86 -3.37
C TYR A 467 -34.99 32.90 -3.55
N ASN A 468 -35.43 33.14 -4.78
CA ASN A 468 -36.49 34.11 -5.06
C ASN A 468 -37.84 33.73 -4.41
N ASN A 469 -38.14 32.44 -4.32
CA ASN A 469 -39.35 31.93 -3.69
C ASN A 469 -39.30 32.01 -2.16
N ASN A 470 -38.11 31.86 -1.55
CA ASN A 470 -37.95 31.73 -0.09
C ASN A 470 -37.28 32.94 0.58
N LYS A 471 -36.88 33.99 -0.15
CA LYS A 471 -36.12 35.15 0.39
C LYS A 471 -36.72 35.86 1.60
N ASN A 472 -38.04 35.76 1.79
CA ASN A 472 -38.76 36.41 2.91
C ASN A 472 -38.93 35.47 4.12
N GLU A 473 -38.45 34.24 4.06
CA GLU A 473 -38.51 33.31 5.19
C GLU A 473 -37.52 33.71 6.28
N SER A 474 -37.94 33.63 7.53
CA SER A 474 -37.08 33.95 8.67
C SER A 474 -35.91 32.98 8.76
N PHE A 475 -34.70 33.48 8.97
CA PHE A 475 -33.49 32.66 9.03
C PHE A 475 -32.84 32.72 10.41
N CYS A 476 -32.48 31.55 10.96
CA CYS A 476 -31.68 31.42 12.16
C CYS A 476 -30.56 30.40 11.92
N LEU A 477 -29.30 30.85 11.99
CA LEU A 477 -28.15 29.99 11.69
C LEU A 477 -28.09 28.76 12.60
N ARG A 478 -28.36 28.92 13.91
CA ARG A 478 -28.36 27.82 14.89
C ARG A 478 -29.29 26.67 14.50
N GLU A 479 -30.48 26.98 13.99
CA GLU A 479 -31.47 25.98 13.60
C GLU A 479 -31.10 25.37 12.24
N GLN A 480 -30.76 26.24 11.28
CA GLN A 480 -30.48 25.86 9.89
C GLN A 480 -29.19 25.03 9.72
N ILE A 481 -28.14 25.29 10.51
CA ILE A 481 -26.89 24.52 10.42
C ILE A 481 -27.09 23.08 10.91
N VAL A 482 -27.92 22.88 11.94
CA VAL A 482 -28.26 21.54 12.44
C VAL A 482 -29.09 20.80 11.41
N GLU A 483 -30.13 21.43 10.86
CA GLU A 483 -30.97 20.83 9.84
C GLU A 483 -30.16 20.38 8.61
N TYR A 484 -29.27 21.25 8.11
CA TYR A 484 -28.40 20.96 6.97
C TYR A 484 -27.41 19.81 7.27
N CYS A 485 -26.73 19.87 8.41
CA CYS A 485 -25.75 18.85 8.79
C CYS A 485 -26.42 17.49 9.08
N GLU A 486 -27.60 17.48 9.72
CA GLU A 486 -28.39 16.26 9.91
C GLU A 486 -28.87 15.65 8.58
N GLN A 487 -29.25 16.49 7.61
CA GLN A 487 -29.64 16.06 6.27
C GLN A 487 -28.50 15.31 5.58
N ASP A 488 -27.28 15.86 5.62
CA ASP A 488 -26.10 15.22 5.03
C ASP A 488 -25.80 13.84 5.67
N VAL A 489 -25.91 13.76 7.00
CA VAL A 489 -25.76 12.50 7.74
C VAL A 489 -26.83 11.48 7.37
N ARG A 490 -28.09 11.90 7.17
CA ARG A 490 -29.20 11.01 6.75
C ARG A 490 -28.96 10.48 5.34
N ILE A 491 -28.65 11.35 4.38
CA ILE A 491 -28.32 10.96 2.99
C ILE A 491 -27.20 9.92 3.00
N LEU A 492 -26.12 10.19 3.75
CA LEU A 492 -25.00 9.28 3.85
C LEU A 492 -25.39 7.93 4.47
N ALA A 493 -26.19 7.93 5.53
CA ALA A 493 -26.65 6.70 6.17
C ALA A 493 -27.51 5.84 5.22
N HIS A 494 -28.45 6.47 4.50
CA HIS A 494 -29.25 5.79 3.47
C HIS A 494 -28.35 5.17 2.39
N ALA A 495 -27.35 5.92 1.90
CA ALA A 495 -26.41 5.45 0.89
C ALA A 495 -25.60 4.23 1.36
N LEU A 496 -25.08 4.27 2.60
CA LEU A 496 -24.28 3.18 3.17
C LEU A 496 -25.12 1.91 3.39
N VAL A 497 -26.37 2.05 3.85
CA VAL A 497 -27.30 0.92 4.00
C VAL A 497 -27.62 0.30 2.65
N LYS A 498 -27.91 1.11 1.62
CA LYS A 498 -28.18 0.63 0.27
C LYS A 498 -26.96 -0.08 -0.32
N LEU A 499 -25.77 0.49 -0.19
CA LEU A 499 -24.52 -0.12 -0.64
C LEU A 499 -24.29 -1.51 0.00
N GLN A 500 -24.51 -1.63 1.31
CA GLN A 500 -24.39 -2.92 2.00
C GLN A 500 -25.39 -3.95 1.45
N ARG A 501 -26.65 -3.55 1.25
CA ARG A 501 -27.69 -4.44 0.72
C ARG A 501 -27.35 -4.93 -0.69
N LEU A 502 -26.88 -4.05 -1.58
CA LEU A 502 -26.44 -4.41 -2.92
C LEU A 502 -25.37 -5.51 -2.90
N PHE A 503 -24.35 -5.40 -2.05
CA PHE A 503 -23.32 -6.43 -1.92
C PHE A 503 -23.83 -7.74 -1.31
N PHE A 504 -24.84 -7.69 -0.44
CA PHE A 504 -25.50 -8.89 0.08
C PHE A 504 -26.44 -9.56 -0.93
N GLU A 505 -27.06 -8.79 -1.82
CA GLU A 505 -27.91 -9.27 -2.90
C GLU A 505 -27.07 -9.94 -4.01
N LEU A 506 -25.91 -9.38 -4.33
CA LEU A 506 -24.92 -9.98 -5.24
C LEU A 506 -24.45 -11.36 -4.76
N ALA A 507 -24.28 -11.55 -3.45
CA ALA A 507 -23.94 -12.84 -2.87
C ALA A 507 -25.22 -13.68 -2.66
N THR A 508 -25.59 -14.46 -3.68
CA THR A 508 -26.79 -15.29 -3.70
C THR A 508 -26.85 -16.30 -2.56
N GLU A 509 -25.70 -16.86 -2.16
CA GLU A 509 -25.57 -17.74 -1.00
C GLU A 509 -25.34 -16.96 0.30
N PRO A 510 -26.21 -17.08 1.33
CA PRO A 510 -26.04 -16.35 2.59
C PRO A 510 -24.70 -16.58 3.30
N ALA A 511 -24.11 -17.77 3.16
CA ALA A 511 -22.80 -18.11 3.72
C ALA A 511 -21.63 -17.35 3.06
N LYS A 512 -21.83 -16.80 1.86
CA LYS A 512 -20.84 -16.06 1.07
C LYS A 512 -21.02 -14.55 1.13
N ARG A 513 -22.00 -14.05 1.90
CA ARG A 513 -22.22 -12.61 2.09
C ARG A 513 -21.06 -11.99 2.87
N ASP A 514 -20.54 -10.88 2.36
CA ASP A 514 -19.45 -10.13 2.98
C ASP A 514 -19.89 -8.70 3.22
N ASP A 515 -19.69 -8.20 4.43
CA ASP A 515 -20.11 -6.85 4.79
C ASP A 515 -19.09 -5.83 4.30
N VAL A 516 -19.45 -5.15 3.20
CA VAL A 516 -18.62 -4.15 2.53
C VAL A 516 -18.16 -3.03 3.47
N LEU A 517 -19.01 -2.59 4.40
CA LEU A 517 -18.73 -1.48 5.31
C LEU A 517 -17.67 -1.84 6.37
N VAL A 518 -17.55 -3.14 6.68
CA VAL A 518 -16.69 -3.67 7.74
C VAL A 518 -15.38 -4.20 7.16
N ASN A 519 -15.47 -5.02 6.12
CA ASN A 519 -14.35 -5.83 5.64
C ASN A 519 -13.56 -5.19 4.49
N SER A 520 -14.02 -4.04 3.98
CA SER A 520 -13.33 -3.25 2.96
C SER A 520 -13.22 -1.78 3.36
N MET A 521 -12.23 -1.07 2.81
CA MET A 521 -12.08 0.39 2.96
C MET A 521 -12.28 1.14 1.64
N THR A 522 -12.36 0.41 0.52
CA THR A 522 -12.49 0.96 -0.83
C THR A 522 -13.40 0.05 -1.64
N ILE A 523 -14.06 0.60 -2.67
CA ILE A 523 -14.86 -0.19 -3.60
C ILE A 523 -14.02 -1.26 -4.30
N ALA A 524 -12.78 -0.94 -4.68
CA ALA A 524 -11.86 -1.90 -5.28
C ALA A 524 -11.57 -3.09 -4.33
N SER A 525 -11.37 -2.81 -3.03
CA SER A 525 -11.21 -3.85 -2.02
C SER A 525 -12.50 -4.65 -1.80
N ALA A 526 -13.67 -4.05 -1.96
CA ALA A 526 -14.96 -4.76 -1.87
C ALA A 526 -15.13 -5.72 -3.06
N CYS A 527 -14.90 -5.22 -4.28
CA CYS A 527 -14.98 -5.98 -5.52
C CYS A 527 -14.03 -7.18 -5.54
N ILE A 528 -12.75 -7.00 -5.18
CA ILE A 528 -11.79 -8.12 -5.15
C ILE A 528 -12.15 -9.14 -4.08
N ARG A 529 -12.68 -8.70 -2.93
CA ARG A 529 -13.15 -9.63 -1.89
C ARG A 529 -14.36 -10.41 -2.37
N HIS A 530 -15.36 -9.74 -2.94
CA HIS A 530 -16.54 -10.38 -3.51
C HIS A 530 -16.13 -11.41 -4.59
N PHE A 531 -15.19 -11.05 -5.46
CA PHE A 531 -14.59 -11.97 -6.44
C PHE A 531 -13.97 -13.21 -5.77
N CYS A 532 -13.08 -13.00 -4.79
CA CYS A 532 -12.38 -14.08 -4.09
C CYS A 532 -13.28 -14.98 -3.23
N ILE A 533 -14.46 -14.49 -2.82
CA ILE A 533 -15.43 -15.26 -2.03
C ILE A 533 -16.35 -16.08 -2.92
N ASN A 534 -16.87 -15.47 -4.00
CA ASN A 534 -17.96 -16.05 -4.78
C ASN A 534 -17.49 -16.81 -6.03
N TYR A 535 -16.33 -16.45 -6.60
CA TYR A 535 -15.93 -16.95 -7.92
C TYR A 535 -14.55 -17.61 -7.96
N LEU A 536 -13.59 -17.15 -7.15
CA LEU A 536 -12.23 -17.70 -7.17
C LEU A 536 -12.19 -19.11 -6.59
N LYS A 537 -11.75 -20.09 -7.40
CA LYS A 537 -11.43 -21.44 -6.93
C LYS A 537 -9.98 -21.53 -6.48
N LYS A 538 -9.69 -22.56 -5.69
CA LYS A 538 -8.34 -22.84 -5.19
C LYS A 538 -7.34 -22.97 -6.35
N ASP A 539 -6.14 -22.42 -6.16
CA ASP A 539 -4.98 -22.52 -7.04
C ASP A 539 -5.17 -21.99 -8.48
N GLN A 540 -6.23 -21.19 -8.74
CA GLN A 540 -6.46 -20.62 -10.08
C GLN A 540 -5.58 -19.41 -10.40
N MET A 541 -5.29 -18.56 -9.41
CA MET A 541 -4.54 -17.31 -9.60
C MET A 541 -3.21 -17.37 -8.87
N GLY A 542 -2.12 -17.60 -9.60
CA GLY A 542 -0.77 -17.52 -9.04
C GLY A 542 -0.42 -16.08 -8.62
N ILE A 543 0.31 -15.92 -7.52
CA ILE A 543 0.88 -14.63 -7.12
C ILE A 543 2.25 -14.52 -7.78
N ILE A 544 2.36 -13.61 -8.75
CA ILE A 544 3.59 -13.38 -9.51
C ILE A 544 4.53 -12.50 -8.66
N PRO A 545 5.79 -12.90 -8.42
CA PRO A 545 6.72 -12.05 -7.69
C PRO A 545 7.03 -10.75 -8.45
N ASP A 546 7.23 -9.64 -7.74
CA ASP A 546 7.42 -8.32 -8.36
C ASP A 546 8.66 -8.27 -9.29
N ASN A 547 9.73 -8.96 -8.92
CA ASN A 547 10.96 -9.08 -9.73
C ASN A 547 10.89 -10.20 -10.77
N GLY A 548 9.68 -10.71 -11.08
CA GLY A 548 9.50 -11.90 -11.90
C GLY A 548 9.95 -13.19 -11.18
N TYR A 549 10.02 -14.28 -11.92
CA TYR A 549 10.42 -15.60 -11.42
C TYR A 549 11.93 -15.82 -11.35
N HIS A 550 12.72 -14.75 -11.50
CA HIS A 550 14.18 -14.76 -11.48
C HIS A 550 14.71 -14.82 -10.04
N LYS A 551 14.31 -15.84 -9.28
CA LYS A 551 14.71 -16.01 -7.87
C LYS A 551 16.21 -16.23 -7.70
N ASP A 552 16.90 -16.60 -8.77
CA ASP A 552 18.31 -16.93 -8.78
C ASP A 552 19.19 -15.93 -9.55
N SER A 553 18.66 -14.84 -10.12
CA SER A 553 19.47 -13.83 -10.82
C SER A 553 19.27 -12.47 -10.16
N ASN A 554 20.37 -11.93 -9.61
CA ASN A 554 20.40 -10.60 -8.97
C ASN A 554 20.96 -9.52 -9.90
N GLN A 555 21.19 -9.85 -11.18
CA GLN A 555 21.90 -8.95 -12.08
C GLN A 555 20.96 -7.89 -12.64
N SER A 556 21.27 -6.62 -12.39
CA SER A 556 20.43 -5.49 -12.80
C SER A 556 20.66 -5.10 -14.26
N ALA A 557 19.65 -4.53 -14.93
CA ALA A 557 19.78 -4.07 -16.32
C ALA A 557 20.86 -2.98 -16.46
N ILE A 558 20.97 -2.08 -15.48
CA ILE A 558 22.03 -1.05 -15.44
C ILE A 558 23.41 -1.67 -15.28
N ALA A 559 23.56 -2.72 -14.45
CA ALA A 559 24.81 -3.47 -14.33
C ALA A 559 25.20 -4.10 -15.67
N LEU A 560 24.28 -4.77 -16.37
CA LEU A 560 24.56 -5.36 -17.69
C LEU A 560 24.98 -4.31 -18.72
N LYS A 561 24.26 -3.18 -18.80
CA LYS A 561 24.63 -2.09 -19.71
C LYS A 561 26.02 -1.53 -19.39
N TYR A 562 26.33 -1.36 -18.11
CA TYR A 562 27.64 -0.92 -17.67
C TYR A 562 28.74 -1.92 -18.03
N LEU A 563 28.52 -3.23 -17.86
CA LEU A 563 29.49 -4.26 -18.22
C LEU A 563 29.72 -4.32 -19.74
N HIS A 564 28.67 -4.19 -20.56
CA HIS A 564 28.79 -4.07 -22.02
C HIS A 564 29.58 -2.81 -22.41
N TRP A 565 29.30 -1.68 -21.75
CA TRP A 565 30.03 -0.43 -21.98
C TRP A 565 31.51 -0.56 -21.62
N LEU A 566 31.81 -1.17 -20.47
CA LEU A 566 33.18 -1.39 -20.03
C LEU A 566 33.92 -2.33 -20.98
N SER A 567 33.26 -3.40 -21.44
CA SER A 567 33.82 -4.30 -22.46
C SER A 567 34.11 -3.58 -23.77
N HIS A 568 33.20 -2.70 -24.23
CA HIS A 568 33.40 -1.86 -25.42
C HIS A 568 34.56 -0.87 -25.25
N LYS A 569 34.62 -0.17 -24.10
CA LYS A 569 35.61 0.88 -23.84
C LYS A 569 37.03 0.32 -23.62
N THR A 570 37.13 -0.85 -22.99
CA THR A 570 38.42 -1.47 -22.63
C THR A 570 38.87 -2.55 -23.61
N GLU A 571 38.00 -2.94 -24.55
CA GLU A 571 38.18 -4.09 -25.46
C GLU A 571 38.45 -5.42 -24.73
N LEU A 572 38.18 -5.49 -23.41
CA LEU A 572 38.33 -6.69 -22.61
C LEU A 572 37.08 -7.56 -22.70
N ARG A 573 37.27 -8.89 -22.80
CA ARG A 573 36.17 -9.85 -22.69
C ARG A 573 35.75 -9.98 -21.22
N ILE A 574 34.55 -9.50 -20.91
CA ILE A 574 33.93 -9.62 -19.59
C ILE A 574 32.90 -10.75 -19.64
N GLN A 575 33.07 -11.78 -18.82
CA GLN A 575 32.07 -12.83 -18.62
C GLN A 575 30.98 -12.32 -17.67
N HIS A 576 29.73 -12.36 -18.08
CA HIS A 576 28.55 -11.96 -17.31
C HIS A 576 27.37 -12.89 -17.64
N GLN A 577 26.17 -12.60 -17.12
CA GLN A 577 25.00 -13.48 -17.25
C GLN A 577 24.64 -13.89 -18.68
N GLU A 578 24.87 -13.02 -19.65
CA GLU A 578 24.49 -13.28 -21.05
C GLU A 578 25.62 -13.83 -21.90
N SER A 579 26.81 -13.99 -21.31
CA SER A 579 27.87 -14.73 -21.98
C SER A 579 27.39 -16.16 -22.26
N PRO A 580 27.83 -16.82 -23.35
CA PRO A 580 27.43 -18.20 -23.66
C PRO A 580 27.72 -19.19 -22.52
N GLU A 581 28.72 -18.89 -21.69
CA GLU A 581 29.09 -19.69 -20.52
C GLU A 581 28.31 -19.32 -19.22
N GLY A 582 27.45 -18.29 -19.27
CA GLY A 582 26.72 -17.73 -18.14
C GLY A 582 27.58 -16.96 -17.12
N GLU A 583 26.99 -16.57 -15.98
CA GLU A 583 27.71 -15.91 -14.88
C GLU A 583 28.81 -16.80 -14.31
N LYS A 584 29.97 -16.21 -14.02
CA LYS A 584 31.07 -16.91 -13.35
C LYS A 584 30.66 -17.31 -11.94
N ARG A 585 30.86 -18.57 -11.60
CA ARG A 585 30.66 -19.12 -10.26
C ARG A 585 32.00 -19.50 -9.64
N VAL A 586 32.25 -19.02 -8.43
CA VAL A 586 33.48 -19.23 -7.66
C VAL A 586 33.12 -19.94 -6.37
N ARG A 587 33.71 -21.11 -6.14
CA ARG A 587 33.58 -21.81 -4.86
C ARG A 587 34.66 -21.28 -3.92
N ILE A 588 34.25 -20.77 -2.77
CA ILE A 588 35.14 -20.17 -1.77
C ILE A 588 35.47 -21.13 -0.63
N SER A 589 36.39 -20.71 0.25
CA SER A 589 37.03 -21.51 1.31
C SER A 589 36.03 -22.14 2.29
N ASP A 590 34.89 -21.50 2.55
CA ASP A 590 33.83 -22.00 3.43
C ASP A 590 32.87 -23.01 2.75
N GLY A 591 33.14 -23.37 1.50
CA GLY A 591 32.33 -24.29 0.69
C GLY A 591 31.13 -23.63 -0.01
N SER A 592 30.87 -22.34 0.23
CA SER A 592 29.81 -21.60 -0.44
C SER A 592 30.19 -21.22 -1.87
N LEU A 593 29.17 -20.93 -2.69
CA LEU A 593 29.31 -20.62 -4.11
C LEU A 593 28.92 -19.15 -4.33
N LEU A 594 29.90 -18.32 -4.68
CA LEU A 594 29.68 -16.93 -5.06
C LEU A 594 29.45 -16.83 -6.57
N ARG A 595 28.51 -15.97 -6.97
CA ARG A 595 28.26 -15.59 -8.37
C ARG A 595 28.77 -14.17 -8.57
N LEU A 596 29.43 -13.90 -9.69
CA LEU A 596 30.01 -12.59 -9.98
C LEU A 596 29.19 -11.87 -11.05
N ASP A 597 29.00 -10.55 -10.89
CA ASP A 597 28.25 -9.74 -11.87
C ASP A 597 29.03 -9.65 -13.20
N GLY A 598 30.33 -9.35 -13.12
CA GLY A 598 31.27 -9.40 -14.24
C GLY A 598 32.58 -10.06 -13.84
N TYR A 599 33.14 -10.91 -14.70
CA TYR A 599 34.41 -11.60 -14.47
C TYR A 599 35.36 -11.41 -15.65
N ILE A 600 36.59 -11.00 -15.36
CA ILE A 600 37.66 -10.83 -16.34
C ILE A 600 38.77 -11.80 -15.97
N LYS A 601 39.06 -12.72 -16.89
CA LYS A 601 40.16 -13.66 -16.73
C LYS A 601 41.49 -13.00 -17.06
N SER A 602 42.49 -13.13 -16.19
CA SER A 602 43.82 -12.60 -16.46
C SER A 602 44.52 -13.39 -17.58
N THR A 603 45.10 -12.69 -18.56
CA THR A 603 45.85 -13.30 -19.68
C THR A 603 47.37 -13.34 -19.45
N HIS A 604 47.89 -12.61 -18.46
CA HIS A 604 49.33 -12.40 -18.26
C HIS A 604 49.82 -12.78 -16.85
N GLY A 605 49.22 -13.79 -16.22
CA GLY A 605 49.67 -14.32 -14.93
C GLY A 605 49.38 -13.42 -13.72
N GLY A 606 48.41 -12.51 -13.84
CA GLY A 606 47.92 -11.66 -12.75
C GLY A 606 46.68 -12.25 -12.06
N TRP A 607 46.12 -11.48 -11.13
CA TRP A 607 44.85 -11.83 -10.47
C TRP A 607 43.70 -11.70 -11.46
N ASP A 608 42.77 -12.66 -11.43
CA ASP A 608 41.48 -12.49 -12.09
C ASP A 608 40.72 -11.32 -11.47
N GLN A 609 39.84 -10.67 -12.22
CA GLN A 609 39.07 -9.53 -11.71
C GLN A 609 37.58 -9.84 -11.66
N ALA A 610 36.93 -9.42 -10.58
CA ALA A 610 35.49 -9.43 -10.41
C ALA A 610 34.99 -7.98 -10.36
N ILE A 611 34.09 -7.62 -11.27
CA ILE A 611 33.36 -6.35 -11.21
C ILE A 611 32.07 -6.63 -10.45
N GLU A 612 31.84 -5.89 -9.36
CA GLU A 612 30.65 -6.01 -8.51
C GLU A 612 29.84 -4.72 -8.60
N PHE A 613 28.63 -4.79 -9.16
CA PHE A 613 27.78 -3.63 -9.34
C PHE A 613 26.87 -3.44 -8.12
N LEU A 614 27.00 -2.30 -7.47
CA LEU A 614 26.36 -2.03 -6.18
C LEU A 614 25.24 -0.99 -6.34
N GLY A 615 24.00 -1.47 -6.41
CA GLY A 615 22.81 -0.61 -6.35
C GLY A 615 22.74 0.19 -5.04
N CYS A 616 22.70 1.52 -5.11
CA CYS A 616 22.81 2.40 -3.94
C CYS A 616 21.65 2.18 -2.95
N ALA A 617 20.44 2.01 -3.48
CA ALA A 617 19.22 1.82 -2.71
C ALA A 617 19.20 0.47 -1.95
N TRP A 618 19.88 -0.54 -2.50
CA TRP A 618 19.88 -1.92 -2.01
C TRP A 618 21.06 -2.21 -1.08
N HIS A 619 22.26 -1.80 -1.47
CA HIS A 619 23.51 -2.03 -0.74
C HIS A 619 23.83 -0.91 0.27
N GLY A 620 23.06 0.17 0.30
CA GLY A 620 23.13 1.19 1.34
C GLY A 620 24.27 2.18 1.17
N HIS A 621 24.40 2.78 -0.01
CA HIS A 621 25.43 3.79 -0.28
C HIS A 621 25.19 5.08 0.51
N GLU A 622 26.27 5.79 0.85
CA GLU A 622 26.24 7.04 1.62
C GLU A 622 25.51 8.20 0.91
N CYS A 623 25.29 8.10 -0.42
CA CYS A 623 24.49 9.08 -1.15
C CYS A 623 22.99 9.03 -0.81
N LEU A 624 22.49 7.92 -0.26
CA LEU A 624 21.08 7.71 0.08
C LEU A 624 20.83 7.43 1.56
N TYR A 625 21.80 6.84 2.27
CA TYR A 625 21.59 6.35 3.62
C TYR A 625 22.73 6.70 4.57
N ARG A 626 22.36 6.96 5.83
CA ARG A 626 23.28 6.93 6.97
C ARG A 626 23.49 5.48 7.43
N PRO A 627 24.61 5.15 8.10
CA PRO A 627 24.96 3.77 8.47
C PRO A 627 23.86 2.97 9.20
N HIS A 628 23.00 3.63 9.99
CA HIS A 628 21.98 2.97 10.79
C HIS A 628 20.60 2.90 10.12
N GLU A 629 20.42 3.52 8.96
CA GLU A 629 19.16 3.50 8.24
C GLU A 629 18.95 2.15 7.54
N VAL A 630 17.69 1.72 7.48
CA VAL A 630 17.30 0.42 6.89
C VAL A 630 17.12 0.59 5.38
N CYS A 631 17.92 -0.14 4.61
CA CYS A 631 17.87 -0.18 3.15
C CYS A 631 16.68 -1.01 2.64
N LEU A 632 16.47 -1.03 1.32
CA LEU A 632 15.34 -1.74 0.68
C LEU A 632 15.30 -3.24 1.00
N ASN A 633 16.46 -3.86 1.25
CA ASN A 633 16.59 -5.27 1.60
C ASN A 633 16.24 -5.58 3.07
N GLY A 634 15.82 -4.59 3.86
CA GLY A 634 15.46 -4.75 5.27
C GLY A 634 16.65 -4.88 6.22
N LYS A 635 17.87 -4.61 5.74
CA LYS A 635 19.11 -4.55 6.53
C LYS A 635 19.59 -3.11 6.65
N THR A 636 20.40 -2.82 7.66
CA THR A 636 21.00 -1.49 7.79
C THR A 636 22.09 -1.28 6.74
N SER A 637 22.32 -0.03 6.34
CA SER A 637 23.44 0.33 5.44
C SER A 637 24.78 -0.20 5.96
N LEU A 638 25.04 -0.08 7.27
CA LEU A 638 26.24 -0.61 7.91
C LEU A 638 26.35 -2.14 7.77
N TYR A 639 25.26 -2.88 7.99
CA TYR A 639 25.27 -4.33 7.81
C TYR A 639 25.60 -4.73 6.37
N ASN A 640 25.07 -4.01 5.40
CA ASN A 640 25.34 -4.27 3.99
C ASN A 640 26.80 -3.97 3.64
N LYS A 641 27.37 -2.90 4.21
CA LYS A 641 28.79 -2.56 4.08
C LYS A 641 29.68 -3.66 4.65
N ASP A 642 29.41 -4.12 5.88
CA ASP A 642 30.16 -5.21 6.51
C ASP A 642 30.11 -6.50 5.66
N LYS A 643 28.95 -6.79 5.08
CA LYS A 643 28.76 -7.95 4.19
C LYS A 643 29.49 -7.82 2.86
N LEU A 644 29.57 -6.61 2.30
CA LEU A 644 30.34 -6.33 1.10
C LEU A 644 31.84 -6.50 1.38
N GLU A 645 32.35 -5.98 2.49
CA GLU A 645 33.74 -6.15 2.91
C GLU A 645 34.10 -7.64 3.13
N GLU A 646 33.21 -8.40 3.76
CA GLU A 646 33.36 -9.86 3.90
C GLU A 646 33.42 -10.55 2.53
N ARG A 647 32.54 -10.17 1.60
CA ARG A 647 32.54 -10.72 0.23
C ARG A 647 33.84 -10.41 -0.53
N ILE A 648 34.32 -9.16 -0.46
CA ILE A 648 35.59 -8.75 -1.09
C ILE A 648 36.75 -9.56 -0.52
N ARG A 649 36.77 -9.77 0.81
CA ARG A 649 37.80 -10.60 1.46
C ARG A 649 37.79 -12.03 0.94
N LEU A 650 36.62 -12.65 0.83
CA LEU A 650 36.47 -14.03 0.34
C LEU A 650 36.89 -14.20 -1.13
N LEU A 651 36.57 -13.22 -1.99
CA LEU A 651 37.03 -13.23 -3.38
C LEU A 651 38.55 -13.05 -3.48
N LYS A 652 39.12 -12.20 -2.62
CA LYS A 652 40.57 -12.04 -2.52
C LYS A 652 41.27 -13.33 -2.09
N GLU A 653 40.71 -14.08 -1.14
CA GLU A 653 41.21 -15.41 -0.75
C GLU A 653 41.17 -16.42 -1.91
N ALA A 654 40.20 -16.28 -2.81
CA ALA A 654 40.08 -17.09 -4.02
C ALA A 654 40.99 -16.63 -5.19
N GLY A 655 41.88 -15.65 -4.97
CA GLY A 655 42.79 -15.12 -6.00
C GLY A 655 42.12 -14.16 -6.99
N ILE A 656 40.99 -13.56 -6.61
CA ILE A 656 40.20 -12.65 -7.46
C ILE A 656 40.20 -11.25 -6.86
N TRP A 657 40.64 -10.26 -7.65
CA TRP A 657 40.60 -8.85 -7.30
C TRP A 657 39.20 -8.26 -7.56
N THR A 658 38.57 -7.67 -6.55
CA THR A 658 37.21 -7.12 -6.68
C THR A 658 37.23 -5.62 -6.98
N ILE A 659 36.46 -5.19 -7.96
CA ILE A 659 36.24 -3.80 -8.38
C ILE A 659 34.77 -3.45 -8.07
N PRO A 660 34.48 -2.84 -6.91
CA PRO A 660 33.14 -2.37 -6.59
C PRO A 660 32.81 -1.13 -7.43
N VAL A 661 31.63 -1.11 -8.04
CA VAL A 661 31.14 0.02 -8.84
C VAL A 661 29.77 0.43 -8.30
N TRP A 662 29.60 1.67 -7.87
CA TRP A 662 28.32 2.13 -7.33
C TRP A 662 27.40 2.68 -8.41
N GLU A 663 26.10 2.39 -8.27
CA GLU A 663 25.07 2.85 -9.20
C GLU A 663 25.10 4.37 -9.40
N CYS A 664 25.27 5.16 -8.33
CA CYS A 664 25.32 6.62 -8.44
C CYS A 664 26.55 7.14 -9.20
N GLU A 665 27.67 6.41 -9.18
CA GLU A 665 28.87 6.76 -9.95
C GLU A 665 28.59 6.56 -11.44
N VAL A 666 27.95 5.45 -11.80
CA VAL A 666 27.54 5.16 -13.18
C VAL A 666 26.49 6.16 -13.68
N MET A 667 25.54 6.54 -12.84
CA MET A 667 24.54 7.57 -13.20
C MET A 667 25.21 8.92 -13.46
N LYS A 668 26.20 9.29 -12.65
CA LYS A 668 26.99 10.51 -12.87
C LYS A 668 27.81 10.42 -14.16
N ASP A 669 28.45 9.28 -14.44
CA ASP A 669 29.20 9.06 -15.68
C ASP A 669 28.28 9.17 -16.91
N LEU A 670 27.02 8.74 -16.82
CA LEU A 670 26.03 8.88 -17.90
C LEU A 670 25.66 10.34 -18.16
N GLU A 671 25.60 11.17 -17.13
CA GLU A 671 25.35 12.61 -17.26
C GLU A 671 26.57 13.34 -17.85
N GLU A 672 27.77 12.95 -17.45
CA GLU A 672 29.03 13.62 -17.83
C GLU A 672 29.61 13.13 -19.16
N CYS A 673 29.28 11.91 -19.62
CA CYS A 673 29.81 11.30 -20.82
C CYS A 673 28.73 11.04 -21.89
N PRO A 674 28.56 11.96 -22.88
CA PRO A 674 27.60 11.79 -23.96
C PRO A 674 27.81 10.53 -24.80
N GLU A 675 29.06 10.04 -24.90
CA GLU A 675 29.38 8.78 -25.60
C GLU A 675 28.78 7.58 -24.86
N MET A 676 28.97 7.50 -23.55
CA MET A 676 28.42 6.46 -22.70
C MET A 676 26.89 6.49 -22.71
N SER A 677 26.29 7.69 -22.60
CA SER A 677 24.84 7.89 -22.70
C SER A 677 24.28 7.33 -24.01
N ARG A 678 24.87 7.70 -25.16
CA ARG A 678 24.49 7.17 -26.48
C ARG A 678 24.68 5.66 -26.57
N PHE A 679 25.73 5.09 -25.97
CA PHE A 679 25.95 3.65 -25.95
C PHE A 679 24.87 2.93 -25.13
N PHE A 680 24.54 3.44 -23.95
CA PHE A 680 23.46 2.92 -23.10
C PHE A 680 22.09 2.97 -23.79
N ASP A 681 21.83 4.01 -24.58
CA ASP A 681 20.59 4.17 -25.36
C ASP A 681 20.51 3.24 -26.57
N LYS A 682 21.68 2.91 -27.16
CA LYS A 682 21.80 1.94 -28.27
C LYS A 682 21.72 0.50 -27.79
N LEU A 683 22.21 0.21 -26.59
CA LEU A 683 22.09 -1.12 -26.02
C LEU A 683 20.60 -1.45 -25.79
N PRO A 684 20.12 -2.59 -26.30
CA PRO A 684 18.76 -3.03 -26.04
C PRO A 684 18.48 -3.15 -24.54
N ALA A 685 17.21 -3.26 -24.14
CA ALA A 685 16.81 -3.54 -22.76
C ALA A 685 17.18 -4.98 -22.36
N ILE A 686 18.48 -5.17 -22.17
CA ILE A 686 19.21 -6.40 -21.92
C ILE A 686 18.97 -6.80 -20.44
N GLY A 687 18.57 -8.06 -20.21
CA GLY A 687 18.26 -8.59 -18.88
C GLY A 687 17.01 -9.48 -18.80
N PRO A 688 16.66 -9.97 -17.61
CA PRO A 688 15.51 -10.86 -17.40
C PRO A 688 14.16 -10.26 -17.85
N LEU A 689 13.17 -11.11 -18.12
CA LEU A 689 11.79 -10.68 -18.38
C LEU A 689 11.14 -10.21 -17.08
N TYR A 690 10.83 -8.93 -16.99
CA TYR A 690 9.99 -8.38 -15.92
C TYR A 690 8.57 -8.14 -16.45
N PRO A 691 7.53 -8.79 -15.88
CA PRO A 691 6.15 -8.62 -16.37
C PRO A 691 5.69 -7.16 -16.45
N ARG A 692 6.21 -6.30 -15.55
CA ARG A 692 5.87 -4.87 -15.52
C ARG A 692 6.31 -4.11 -16.76
N ASP A 693 7.33 -4.57 -17.48
CA ASP A 693 7.80 -3.94 -18.72
C ASP A 693 6.74 -4.03 -19.83
N ALA A 694 5.83 -5.01 -19.76
CA ALA A 694 4.68 -5.10 -20.66
C ALA A 694 3.47 -4.26 -20.21
N PHE A 695 3.53 -3.64 -19.02
CA PHE A 695 2.38 -3.00 -18.40
C PHE A 695 2.19 -1.57 -18.89
N HIS A 696 1.46 -1.47 -20.00
CA HIS A 696 1.03 -0.20 -20.58
C HIS A 696 -0.44 0.09 -20.25
N GLY A 697 -0.79 1.38 -20.18
CA GLY A 697 -2.16 1.84 -20.02
C GLY A 697 -3.01 1.69 -21.29
N GLY A 698 -4.06 2.52 -21.40
CA GLY A 698 -4.87 2.60 -22.61
C GLY A 698 -4.08 3.12 -23.82
N ARG A 699 -4.59 2.88 -25.03
CA ARG A 699 -4.02 3.43 -26.27
C ARG A 699 -4.47 4.88 -26.41
N THR A 700 -3.53 5.82 -26.37
CA THR A 700 -3.76 7.24 -26.64
C THR A 700 -2.84 7.67 -27.77
N GLY A 701 -3.41 8.18 -28.86
CA GLY A 701 -2.65 8.58 -30.05
C GLY A 701 -3.40 9.62 -30.88
N PRO A 702 -3.42 10.90 -30.47
CA PRO A 702 -4.11 11.94 -31.22
C PRO A 702 -3.45 12.14 -32.59
N LEU A 703 -4.26 12.15 -33.65
CA LEU A 703 -3.79 12.52 -35.00
C LEU A 703 -3.61 14.04 -35.13
N SER A 704 -4.45 14.80 -34.43
CA SER A 704 -4.34 16.25 -34.23
C SER A 704 -4.66 16.58 -32.77
N LEU A 705 -3.98 17.59 -32.21
CA LEU A 705 -4.23 18.10 -30.86
C LEU A 705 -5.40 19.10 -30.81
N LYS A 706 -5.72 19.74 -31.94
CA LYS A 706 -6.85 20.66 -32.08
C LYS A 706 -7.52 20.45 -33.45
N CYS A 707 -8.82 20.31 -33.45
CA CYS A 707 -9.65 20.42 -34.64
C CYS A 707 -10.56 21.63 -34.39
N ASP A 708 -10.34 22.71 -35.15
CA ASP A 708 -11.12 23.94 -35.02
C ASP A 708 -12.19 23.95 -36.11
N LEU A 709 -13.45 23.84 -35.69
CA LEU A 709 -14.61 23.90 -36.56
C LEU A 709 -15.50 25.12 -36.21
N GLU A 710 -15.00 26.09 -35.43
CA GLU A 710 -15.78 27.28 -35.09
C GLU A 710 -16.25 27.99 -36.37
N GLY A 711 -17.56 28.00 -36.60
CA GLY A 711 -18.20 28.64 -37.76
C GLY A 711 -18.30 27.79 -39.03
N SER A 712 -17.98 26.49 -38.98
CA SER A 712 -18.17 25.56 -40.11
C SER A 712 -19.37 24.63 -39.89
N ASP A 713 -20.32 24.66 -40.82
CA ASP A 713 -21.44 23.70 -40.89
C ASP A 713 -21.14 22.52 -41.84
N GLU A 714 -19.94 22.46 -42.42
CA GLU A 714 -19.57 21.45 -43.42
C GLU A 714 -19.17 20.10 -42.81
N PHE A 715 -18.72 20.10 -41.54
CA PHE A 715 -18.17 18.92 -40.88
C PHE A 715 -18.83 18.68 -39.53
N GLU A 716 -19.20 17.43 -39.27
CA GLU A 716 -19.69 16.97 -37.96
C GLU A 716 -18.61 16.13 -37.25
N ILE A 717 -18.41 16.36 -35.95
CA ILE A 717 -17.53 15.52 -35.12
C ILE A 717 -18.36 14.41 -34.48
N SER A 718 -18.14 13.17 -34.91
CA SER A 718 -18.71 11.99 -34.23
C SER A 718 -17.72 11.43 -33.20
N CYS A 719 -18.21 11.14 -31.99
CA CYS A 719 -17.44 10.49 -30.93
C CYS A 719 -17.99 9.08 -30.67
N PHE A 720 -17.12 8.08 -30.72
CA PHE A 720 -17.47 6.68 -30.46
C PHE A 720 -16.81 6.24 -29.15
N ASP A 721 -17.61 5.72 -28.22
CA ASP A 721 -17.15 5.15 -26.96
C ASP A 721 -17.59 3.69 -26.82
N VAL A 722 -16.68 2.84 -26.37
CA VAL A 722 -16.98 1.43 -26.10
C VAL A 722 -17.61 1.33 -24.72
N VAL A 723 -18.89 0.96 -24.69
CA VAL A 723 -19.62 0.76 -23.43
C VAL A 723 -18.91 -0.27 -22.56
N SER A 724 -18.28 0.20 -21.48
CA SER A 724 -17.55 -0.65 -20.53
C SER A 724 -16.44 -1.50 -21.17
N LEU A 725 -15.48 -0.85 -21.84
CA LEU A 725 -14.33 -1.51 -22.50
C LEU A 725 -13.65 -2.60 -21.65
N TYR A 726 -13.19 -2.28 -20.43
CA TYR A 726 -12.48 -3.25 -19.59
C TYR A 726 -13.37 -4.40 -19.10
N PRO A 727 -14.62 -4.18 -18.62
CA PRO A 727 -15.56 -5.27 -18.38
C PRO A 727 -15.80 -6.14 -19.62
N ALA A 728 -16.03 -5.56 -20.80
CA ALA A 728 -16.22 -6.32 -22.03
C ALA A 728 -15.00 -7.22 -22.33
N VAL A 729 -13.79 -6.68 -22.19
CA VAL A 729 -12.56 -7.47 -22.30
C VAL A 729 -12.53 -8.60 -21.28
N ASN A 730 -12.77 -8.32 -20.01
CA ASN A 730 -12.75 -9.33 -18.94
C ASN A 730 -13.82 -10.43 -19.14
N PHE A 731 -14.87 -10.16 -19.92
CA PHE A 731 -15.92 -11.12 -20.25
C PHE A 731 -15.51 -12.08 -21.38
N TYR A 732 -14.83 -11.56 -22.43
CA TYR A 732 -14.48 -12.33 -23.63
C TYR A 732 -13.04 -12.86 -23.64
N ALA A 733 -12.13 -12.27 -22.88
CA ALA A 733 -10.72 -12.63 -22.89
C ALA A 733 -10.44 -13.97 -22.18
N PHE A 734 -9.36 -14.63 -22.61
CA PHE A 734 -8.80 -15.78 -21.93
C PHE A 734 -7.71 -15.32 -20.97
N TYR A 735 -7.68 -15.89 -19.77
CA TYR A 735 -6.70 -15.58 -18.73
C TYR A 735 -5.87 -16.81 -18.34
N PRO A 736 -4.58 -16.64 -18.00
CA PRO A 736 -3.72 -17.72 -17.57
C PRO A 736 -4.14 -18.24 -16.18
N ILE A 737 -3.99 -19.54 -15.98
CA ILE A 737 -4.28 -20.23 -14.72
C ILE A 737 -2.97 -20.66 -14.06
N GLY A 738 -2.83 -20.34 -12.77
CA GLY A 738 -1.68 -20.68 -11.96
C GLY A 738 -0.40 -19.91 -12.31
N HIS A 739 0.73 -20.61 -12.27
CA HIS A 739 2.06 -20.05 -12.49
C HIS A 739 2.62 -20.41 -13.87
N PRO A 740 3.46 -19.54 -14.46
CA PRO A 740 4.10 -19.85 -15.73
C PRO A 740 5.30 -20.79 -15.55
N ASN A 741 5.58 -21.54 -16.61
CA ASN A 741 6.88 -22.11 -16.91
C ASN A 741 7.80 -21.00 -17.45
N VAL A 742 8.95 -20.82 -16.81
CA VAL A 742 9.92 -19.77 -17.17
C VAL A 742 10.97 -20.37 -18.09
N LEU A 743 11.03 -19.86 -19.32
CA LEU A 743 11.92 -20.36 -20.35
C LEU A 743 12.94 -19.28 -20.72
N GLU A 744 14.18 -19.44 -20.25
CA GLU A 744 15.32 -18.62 -20.67
C GLU A 744 15.93 -19.24 -21.93
N LEU A 745 15.59 -18.71 -23.11
CA LEU A 745 15.96 -19.32 -24.38
C LEU A 745 17.19 -18.66 -25.01
N ASN A 746 17.28 -17.33 -24.94
CA ASN A 746 18.30 -16.48 -25.59
C ASN A 746 18.69 -16.98 -27.00
N LYS A 747 17.68 -17.12 -27.88
CA LYS A 747 17.85 -17.72 -29.21
C LYS A 747 17.44 -16.76 -30.32
N ASP A 748 18.18 -16.78 -31.42
CA ASP A 748 17.78 -16.11 -32.64
C ASP A 748 16.64 -16.89 -33.31
N VAL A 749 15.66 -16.17 -33.86
CA VAL A 749 14.46 -16.73 -34.49
C VAL A 749 14.11 -15.94 -35.75
N ASN A 750 13.14 -16.42 -36.53
CA ASN A 750 12.56 -15.67 -37.64
C ASN A 750 11.03 -15.78 -37.60
N TRP A 751 10.41 -15.20 -36.58
CA TRP A 751 8.95 -15.26 -36.45
C TRP A 751 8.30 -14.13 -37.21
N THR A 752 7.57 -14.47 -38.26
CA THR A 752 6.86 -13.51 -39.13
C THR A 752 5.35 -13.70 -39.17
N LYS A 753 4.84 -14.72 -38.48
CA LYS A 753 3.43 -15.10 -38.46
C LYS A 753 3.02 -15.64 -37.08
N PRO A 754 1.75 -15.49 -36.66
CA PRO A 754 1.27 -15.94 -35.35
C PRO A 754 1.52 -17.42 -35.06
N GLU A 755 1.50 -18.29 -36.07
CA GLU A 755 1.66 -19.73 -35.89
C GLU A 755 3.06 -20.10 -35.36
N HIS A 756 4.05 -19.23 -35.58
CA HIS A 756 5.40 -19.42 -35.04
C HIS A 756 5.49 -19.24 -33.53
N LEU A 757 4.45 -18.71 -32.88
CA LEU A 757 4.40 -18.62 -31.43
C LEU A 757 4.18 -19.99 -30.79
N TYR A 758 3.55 -20.95 -31.49
CA TYR A 758 3.26 -22.27 -30.93
C TYR A 758 4.55 -23.05 -30.56
N PRO A 759 4.60 -23.71 -29.38
CA PRO A 759 3.54 -23.89 -28.37
C PRO A 759 3.48 -22.79 -27.29
N TYR A 760 4.25 -21.71 -27.43
CA TYR A 760 4.39 -20.69 -26.41
C TYR A 760 3.17 -19.76 -26.34
N ARG A 761 2.67 -19.58 -25.12
CA ARG A 761 1.56 -18.68 -24.80
C ARG A 761 1.76 -18.05 -23.42
N GLY A 762 1.83 -16.73 -23.35
CA GLY A 762 1.98 -15.92 -22.14
C GLY A 762 2.64 -14.57 -22.40
N LEU A 763 3.74 -14.29 -21.67
CA LEU A 763 4.55 -13.08 -21.82
C LEU A 763 5.86 -13.40 -22.51
N PHE A 764 6.32 -12.49 -23.36
CA PHE A 764 7.53 -12.65 -24.14
C PHE A 764 8.44 -11.45 -23.96
N LYS A 765 9.75 -11.69 -23.89
CA LYS A 765 10.78 -10.67 -24.08
C LYS A 765 11.57 -10.98 -25.34
N LEU A 766 11.52 -10.09 -26.32
CA LEU A 766 11.97 -10.35 -27.68
C LEU A 766 12.49 -9.09 -28.37
N PHE A 767 13.31 -9.26 -29.40
CA PHE A 767 13.69 -8.20 -30.33
C PHE A 767 12.73 -8.22 -31.53
N ILE A 768 12.00 -7.12 -31.73
CA ILE A 768 10.97 -7.00 -32.75
C ILE A 768 11.29 -5.88 -33.72
N ILE A 769 10.98 -6.11 -35.00
CA ILE A 769 11.19 -5.19 -36.10
C ILE A 769 9.81 -4.86 -36.70
N PRO A 770 9.35 -3.60 -36.64
CA PRO A 770 8.11 -3.17 -37.29
C PRO A 770 8.17 -3.29 -38.82
N PRO A 771 7.03 -3.36 -39.52
CA PRO A 771 6.97 -3.18 -40.97
C PRO A 771 7.37 -1.74 -41.36
N ASP A 772 7.74 -1.53 -42.62
CA ASP A 772 8.15 -0.21 -43.11
C ASP A 772 6.99 0.78 -43.25
N ASP A 773 5.80 0.28 -43.56
CA ASP A 773 4.63 1.08 -43.88
C ASP A 773 3.38 0.49 -43.20
N LEU A 774 3.02 1.06 -42.05
CA LEU A 774 1.85 0.68 -41.28
C LEU A 774 1.23 1.90 -40.60
N TYR A 775 0.03 2.29 -41.05
CA TYR A 775 -0.66 3.49 -40.57
C TYR A 775 -0.91 3.49 -39.05
N LEU A 776 -1.27 2.33 -38.49
CA LEU A 776 -1.48 2.12 -37.06
C LEU A 776 -0.44 1.14 -36.51
N PRO A 777 0.67 1.63 -35.91
CA PRO A 777 1.62 0.75 -35.23
C PRO A 777 0.98 0.05 -34.03
N VAL A 778 1.41 -1.18 -33.76
CA VAL A 778 0.78 -2.10 -32.79
C VAL A 778 1.49 -2.07 -31.45
N ILE A 779 2.80 -2.35 -31.43
CA ILE A 779 3.58 -2.49 -30.19
C ILE A 779 4.11 -1.11 -29.77
N PRO A 780 3.85 -0.66 -28.52
CA PRO A 780 4.39 0.60 -28.02
C PRO A 780 5.76 0.43 -27.36
N GLU A 781 6.46 1.55 -27.20
CA GLU A 781 7.67 1.68 -26.38
C GLU A 781 7.57 2.97 -25.54
N ASN A 782 8.09 2.95 -24.32
CA ASN A 782 8.19 4.17 -23.51
C ASN A 782 9.48 4.91 -23.88
N ILE A 783 9.33 6.07 -24.52
CA ILE A 783 10.43 6.91 -25.00
C ILE A 783 10.24 8.30 -24.40
N HIS A 784 11.28 8.83 -23.73
CA HIS A 784 11.24 10.14 -23.05
C HIS A 784 10.07 10.30 -22.07
N GLY A 785 9.70 9.22 -21.36
CA GLY A 785 8.60 9.20 -20.38
C GLY A 785 7.20 9.18 -21.00
N LYS A 786 7.07 8.98 -22.31
CA LYS A 786 5.80 8.92 -23.04
C LYS A 786 5.65 7.56 -23.72
N LEU A 787 4.43 7.03 -23.71
CA LEU A 787 4.09 5.82 -24.45
C LEU A 787 3.91 6.16 -25.94
N ILE A 788 4.81 5.67 -26.80
CA ILE A 788 4.82 5.98 -28.23
C ILE A 788 4.62 4.71 -29.05
N PHE A 789 3.77 4.79 -30.07
CA PHE A 789 3.58 3.74 -31.09
C PHE A 789 4.35 4.14 -32.36
N HIS A 790 5.42 3.44 -32.69
CA HIS A 790 6.35 3.81 -33.77
C HIS A 790 6.70 2.63 -34.68
N LEU A 791 7.26 2.92 -35.86
CA LEU A 791 7.79 1.93 -36.83
C LEU A 791 9.32 1.91 -36.93
N CYS A 792 9.98 2.85 -36.27
CA CYS A 792 11.43 2.96 -36.22
C CYS A 792 11.82 3.61 -34.90
N ARG A 793 12.53 2.84 -34.06
CA ARG A 793 12.98 3.32 -32.76
C ARG A 793 13.91 4.52 -32.90
N SER A 794 14.92 4.46 -33.77
CA SER A 794 15.85 5.58 -33.95
C SER A 794 15.14 6.88 -34.34
N CYS A 795 14.20 6.84 -35.30
CA CYS A 795 13.37 8.00 -35.65
C CYS A 795 12.56 8.53 -34.46
N ALA A 796 12.00 7.65 -33.64
CA ALA A 796 11.19 8.05 -32.47
C ALA A 796 12.05 8.67 -31.35
N VAL A 797 13.28 8.19 -31.17
CA VAL A 797 14.25 8.72 -30.20
C VAL A 797 14.84 10.06 -30.65
N GLU A 798 15.13 10.20 -31.95
CA GLU A 798 15.66 11.42 -32.57
C GLU A 798 14.66 12.58 -32.62
N ALA A 799 13.35 12.29 -32.59
CA ALA A 799 12.30 13.31 -32.55
C ALA A 799 12.34 14.11 -31.23
N SER A 800 12.16 15.43 -31.30
CA SER A 800 12.19 16.29 -30.11
C SER A 800 11.14 15.88 -29.07
N PRO A 801 11.48 15.87 -27.76
CA PRO A 801 10.58 15.43 -26.70
C PRO A 801 9.24 16.18 -26.73
N GLY A 802 8.14 15.45 -26.92
CA GLY A 802 6.79 16.01 -26.92
C GLY A 802 6.24 16.46 -28.26
N LEU A 803 7.00 16.35 -29.34
CA LEU A 803 6.43 16.22 -30.67
C LEU A 803 6.52 14.76 -31.09
N ALA A 804 5.38 14.07 -31.15
CA ALA A 804 5.25 13.08 -32.22
C ALA A 804 5.27 13.91 -33.51
N ILE A 805 6.46 14.12 -34.06
CA ILE A 805 6.63 14.76 -35.36
C ILE A 805 6.00 13.80 -36.38
N ARG A 806 4.68 13.92 -36.57
CA ARG A 806 4.07 13.87 -37.90
C ARG A 806 4.26 15.22 -38.58
N ALA A 807 5.37 15.94 -38.34
CA ALA A 807 5.61 17.20 -39.02
C ALA A 807 5.97 16.90 -40.47
N ASN A 808 4.96 16.83 -41.34
CA ASN A 808 5.05 17.02 -42.78
C ASN A 808 6.14 16.22 -43.53
N ARG A 809 6.74 15.19 -42.92
CA ARG A 809 7.89 14.45 -43.44
C ARG A 809 7.74 12.97 -43.08
N LYS A 810 7.41 12.17 -44.11
CA LYS A 810 7.10 10.72 -44.18
C LYS A 810 5.62 10.38 -43.89
N TYR A 811 4.77 9.91 -44.81
CA TYR A 811 4.82 9.72 -46.26
C TYR A 811 3.38 9.40 -46.75
N ASN A 812 2.96 9.93 -47.92
CA ASN A 812 1.81 9.47 -48.70
C ASN A 812 2.39 8.97 -50.04
N LYS A 813 1.98 7.79 -50.50
CA LYS A 813 2.46 7.13 -51.73
C LYS A 813 2.28 8.00 -52.99
N GLU A 814 1.45 9.05 -52.91
CA GLU A 814 1.16 9.99 -54.01
C GLU A 814 2.10 11.22 -54.09
N ILE A 815 2.94 11.53 -53.07
CA ILE A 815 3.57 12.88 -52.94
C ILE A 815 5.12 12.92 -52.77
N GLY A 816 5.85 11.81 -52.94
CA GLY A 816 7.31 11.82 -53.24
C GLY A 816 8.30 12.56 -52.30
N HIS A 817 8.62 11.99 -51.12
CA HIS A 817 9.82 12.35 -50.30
C HIS A 817 10.74 11.12 -50.04
N GLU A 818 11.64 11.05 -49.05
CA GLU A 818 12.57 9.89 -48.87
C GLU A 818 12.18 8.93 -47.72
N TRP A 819 12.42 7.62 -47.92
CA TRP A 819 12.17 6.52 -46.96
C TRP A 819 13.02 6.69 -45.69
N CYS A 820 12.65 6.02 -44.60
CA CYS A 820 13.50 5.95 -43.40
C CYS A 820 14.90 5.38 -43.74
N PRO A 821 16.01 6.09 -43.45
CA PRO A 821 17.35 5.60 -43.82
C PRO A 821 17.88 4.53 -42.85
N HIS A 822 17.23 4.36 -41.69
CA HIS A 822 17.67 3.44 -40.64
C HIS A 822 17.45 1.98 -41.04
N LYS A 823 18.42 1.12 -40.69
CA LYS A 823 18.39 -0.31 -40.97
C LYS A 823 17.51 -1.07 -39.96
N ASP A 824 17.23 -2.33 -40.25
CA ASP A 824 16.37 -3.22 -39.44
C ASP A 824 16.81 -3.33 -37.97
N ASP A 825 18.12 -3.34 -37.71
CA ASP A 825 18.72 -3.34 -36.37
C ASP A 825 18.54 -2.02 -35.62
N GLU A 826 18.49 -0.89 -36.33
CA GLU A 826 18.23 0.44 -35.78
C GLU A 826 16.73 0.74 -35.64
N ARG A 827 15.91 0.15 -36.51
CA ARG A 827 14.44 0.28 -36.47
C ARG A 827 13.83 -0.58 -35.38
N GLY A 828 14.36 -1.78 -35.20
CA GLY A 828 13.89 -2.75 -34.22
C GLY A 828 14.22 -2.36 -32.78
N PHE A 829 13.56 -3.03 -31.84
CA PHE A 829 13.72 -2.76 -30.41
C PHE A 829 13.37 -3.98 -29.57
N VAL A 830 13.88 -4.00 -28.33
CA VAL A 830 13.49 -5.02 -27.36
C VAL A 830 12.18 -4.63 -26.71
N SER A 831 11.20 -5.53 -26.79
CA SER A 831 9.89 -5.34 -26.20
C SER A 831 9.54 -6.53 -25.30
N THR A 832 8.97 -6.22 -24.14
CA THR A 832 8.25 -7.19 -23.34
C THR A 832 6.77 -7.06 -23.67
N THR A 833 6.14 -8.11 -24.20
CA THR A 833 4.76 -8.04 -24.71
C THR A 833 3.94 -9.30 -24.39
N CYS A 834 2.63 -9.14 -24.40
CA CYS A 834 1.68 -10.24 -24.22
C CYS A 834 1.44 -10.97 -25.55
N THR A 835 1.08 -12.25 -25.47
CA THR A 835 0.76 -13.08 -26.66
C THR A 835 -0.23 -12.39 -27.59
N VAL A 836 -1.31 -11.82 -27.04
CA VAL A 836 -2.38 -11.21 -27.84
C VAL A 836 -1.90 -10.03 -28.70
N GLU A 837 -0.99 -9.20 -28.17
CA GLU A 837 -0.42 -8.08 -28.91
C GLU A 837 0.60 -8.55 -29.95
N LEU A 838 1.40 -9.54 -29.59
CA LEU A 838 2.38 -10.14 -30.48
C LEU A 838 1.72 -10.83 -31.68
N GLU A 839 0.61 -11.55 -31.46
CA GLU A 839 -0.19 -12.14 -32.54
C GLU A 839 -0.70 -11.07 -33.52
N LEU A 840 -1.25 -9.95 -33.01
CA LEU A 840 -1.68 -8.84 -33.85
C LEU A 840 -0.49 -8.23 -34.60
N ALA A 841 0.63 -7.98 -33.92
CA ALA A 841 1.84 -7.41 -34.52
C ALA A 841 2.34 -8.27 -35.69
N LEU A 842 2.45 -9.58 -35.49
CA LEU A 842 2.85 -10.52 -36.55
C LEU A 842 1.87 -10.51 -37.72
N LYS A 843 0.55 -10.44 -37.47
CA LYS A 843 -0.46 -10.27 -38.54
C LYS A 843 -0.31 -8.96 -39.31
N LYS A 844 0.21 -7.90 -38.67
CA LYS A 844 0.49 -6.60 -39.30
C LYS A 844 1.88 -6.49 -39.92
N GLY A 845 2.63 -7.60 -40.02
CA GLY A 845 3.91 -7.63 -40.71
C GLY A 845 5.14 -7.32 -39.84
N TYR A 846 4.99 -7.29 -38.51
CA TYR A 846 6.15 -7.26 -37.63
C TYR A 846 6.93 -8.57 -37.74
N ARG A 847 8.25 -8.52 -37.49
CA ARG A 847 9.14 -9.68 -37.48
C ARG A 847 9.89 -9.75 -36.16
N VAL A 848 10.01 -10.94 -35.59
CA VAL A 848 10.85 -11.20 -34.40
C VAL A 848 12.12 -11.89 -34.86
N THR A 849 13.27 -11.33 -34.50
CA THR A 849 14.58 -11.90 -34.85
C THR A 849 15.30 -12.55 -33.67
N LYS A 850 14.89 -12.24 -32.43
CA LYS A 850 15.48 -12.81 -31.23
C LYS A 850 14.46 -12.97 -30.10
N VAL A 851 14.54 -14.09 -29.39
CA VAL A 851 13.74 -14.37 -28.19
C VAL A 851 14.68 -14.52 -27.01
N TYR A 852 14.54 -13.64 -26.02
CA TYR A 852 15.35 -13.69 -24.80
C TYR A 852 14.74 -14.68 -23.82
N SER A 853 13.48 -14.46 -23.43
CA SER A 853 12.78 -15.33 -22.50
C SER A 853 11.26 -15.27 -22.64
N ILE A 854 10.61 -16.31 -22.10
CA ILE A 854 9.17 -16.51 -22.19
C ILE A 854 8.64 -16.95 -20.83
N TYR A 855 7.56 -16.33 -20.37
CA TYR A 855 6.71 -16.88 -19.31
C TYR A 855 5.52 -17.55 -19.96
N HIS A 856 5.55 -18.88 -20.01
CA HIS A 856 4.53 -19.69 -20.67
C HIS A 856 3.54 -20.27 -19.65
N TRP A 857 2.24 -20.06 -19.85
CA TRP A 857 1.19 -20.77 -19.10
C TRP A 857 0.59 -21.88 -19.94
N GLU A 858 0.60 -23.08 -19.38
CA GLU A 858 -0.02 -24.28 -19.96
C GLU A 858 -1.55 -24.17 -19.99
N GLN A 859 -2.14 -23.59 -18.94
CA GLN A 859 -3.58 -23.54 -18.75
C GLN A 859 -4.12 -22.12 -18.85
N TRP A 860 -5.24 -22.00 -19.55
CA TRP A 860 -5.97 -20.74 -19.74
C TRP A 860 -7.47 -20.96 -19.54
N SER A 861 -8.18 -19.94 -19.06
CA SER A 861 -9.61 -19.96 -18.81
C SER A 861 -10.27 -18.68 -19.32
N ASP A 862 -11.35 -18.84 -20.06
CA ASP A 862 -12.25 -17.77 -20.48
C ASP A 862 -13.39 -17.53 -19.48
N THR A 863 -13.46 -18.34 -18.41
CA THR A 863 -14.47 -18.25 -17.35
C THR A 863 -13.91 -17.71 -16.03
N LEU A 864 -12.63 -17.32 -15.96
CA LEU A 864 -12.01 -16.85 -14.72
C LEU A 864 -12.70 -15.58 -14.18
N LEU A 865 -12.92 -14.59 -15.05
CA LEU A 865 -13.58 -13.33 -14.69
C LEU A 865 -15.00 -13.21 -15.25
N ARG A 866 -15.37 -14.02 -16.26
CA ARG A 866 -16.66 -13.91 -16.96
C ARG A 866 -17.88 -13.95 -16.03
N PRO A 867 -18.03 -14.90 -15.09
CA PRO A 867 -19.21 -14.96 -14.21
C PRO A 867 -19.31 -13.72 -13.29
N TYR A 868 -18.18 -13.27 -12.75
CA TYR A 868 -18.12 -12.05 -11.95
C TYR A 868 -18.54 -10.81 -12.76
N VAL A 869 -18.02 -10.68 -13.98
CA VAL A 869 -18.39 -9.56 -14.86
C VAL A 869 -19.87 -9.64 -15.25
N GLN A 870 -20.39 -10.83 -15.50
CA GLN A 870 -21.80 -11.04 -15.83
C GLN A 870 -22.73 -10.50 -14.73
N ASP A 871 -22.46 -10.84 -13.47
CA ASP A 871 -23.28 -10.39 -12.34
C ASP A 871 -23.17 -8.88 -12.10
N MET A 872 -21.96 -8.32 -12.25
CA MET A 872 -21.75 -6.86 -12.14
C MET A 872 -22.39 -6.08 -13.30
N MET A 873 -22.37 -6.62 -14.52
CA MET A 873 -23.02 -6.02 -15.68
C MET A 873 -24.53 -6.13 -15.61
N ARG A 874 -25.06 -7.20 -15.00
CA ARG A 874 -26.49 -7.33 -14.73
C ARG A 874 -26.98 -6.17 -13.86
N LEU A 875 -26.31 -5.88 -12.74
CA LEU A 875 -26.62 -4.70 -11.92
C LEU A 875 -26.59 -3.41 -12.75
N LYS A 876 -25.52 -3.21 -13.53
CA LYS A 876 -25.40 -2.05 -14.40
C LYS A 876 -26.59 -1.92 -15.35
N ILE A 877 -27.04 -3.01 -15.99
CA ILE A 877 -28.13 -2.97 -16.98
C ILE A 877 -29.49 -2.77 -16.30
N GLU A 878 -29.73 -3.42 -15.16
CA GLU A 878 -30.97 -3.29 -14.39
C GLU A 878 -31.12 -1.88 -13.77
N ASP A 879 -30.01 -1.20 -13.44
CA ASP A 879 -30.00 0.17 -12.90
C ASP A 879 -29.92 1.29 -13.96
N CYS A 880 -29.55 0.99 -15.22
CA CYS A 880 -29.27 2.00 -16.25
C CYS A 880 -30.51 2.33 -17.10
N ILE A 881 -31.54 2.87 -16.46
CA ILE A 881 -32.55 3.69 -17.14
C ILE A 881 -32.27 5.15 -16.76
N THR A 882 -31.51 5.85 -17.60
CA THR A 882 -31.28 7.30 -17.50
C THR A 882 -31.40 7.94 -18.88
N SER A 883 -32.09 9.08 -18.95
CA SER A 883 -32.41 9.80 -20.19
C SER A 883 -31.46 10.95 -20.51
N SER A 884 -30.28 11.06 -19.87
CA SER A 884 -29.36 12.20 -20.06
C SER A 884 -27.91 11.76 -20.39
N PRO A 885 -27.48 11.88 -21.65
CA PRO A 885 -26.08 11.67 -22.08
C PRO A 885 -25.08 12.67 -21.48
N VAL A 886 -25.54 13.84 -21.03
CA VAL A 886 -24.71 14.93 -20.48
C VAL A 886 -24.19 14.60 -19.08
N GLU A 887 -24.98 13.88 -18.27
CA GLU A 887 -24.55 13.46 -16.92
C GLU A 887 -23.46 12.38 -16.95
N LEU A 888 -23.43 11.52 -17.98
CA LEU A 888 -22.41 10.50 -18.18
C LEU A 888 -21.06 11.11 -18.61
N HIS A 889 -21.11 12.16 -19.43
CA HIS A 889 -19.92 12.86 -19.95
C HIS A 889 -19.12 13.62 -18.86
N ASN A 890 -19.81 14.15 -17.86
CA ASN A 890 -19.19 14.95 -16.79
C ASN A 890 -18.45 14.12 -15.73
N VAL A 891 -18.80 12.83 -15.58
CA VAL A 891 -18.15 11.90 -14.62
C VAL A 891 -16.86 11.30 -15.18
N LEU A 892 -16.74 11.21 -16.51
CA LEU A 892 -15.64 10.53 -17.19
C LEU A 892 -14.36 11.39 -17.33
N ASN A 893 -14.41 12.68 -17.01
CA ASN A 893 -13.39 13.67 -17.41
C ASN A 893 -12.76 14.50 -16.27
N ASP A 894 -12.74 14.07 -15.00
CA ASP A 894 -12.14 14.86 -13.90
C ASP A 894 -10.64 14.56 -13.67
N PRO A 895 -9.70 15.47 -14.04
CA PRO A 895 -8.26 15.31 -13.88
C PRO A 895 -7.68 16.13 -12.70
N LYS A 896 -8.50 16.72 -11.83
CA LYS A 896 -8.08 17.82 -10.94
C LYS A 896 -7.67 17.39 -9.53
N LEU A 897 -6.41 17.00 -9.30
CA LEU A 897 -5.80 17.09 -7.96
C LEU A 897 -4.27 17.32 -7.99
N GLU A 898 -3.84 18.48 -7.46
CA GLU A 898 -2.47 18.79 -6.98
C GLU A 898 -2.49 19.39 -5.56
N LEU A 899 -1.31 19.42 -4.92
CA LEU A 899 -1.07 19.32 -3.46
C LEU A 899 -1.20 20.60 -2.63
N GLY A 900 -1.40 20.43 -1.32
CA GLY A 900 -1.58 21.49 -0.32
C GLY A 900 -0.33 21.89 0.48
N ALA A 901 -0.57 22.73 1.49
CA ALA A 901 0.40 23.37 2.39
C ALA A 901 0.73 22.56 3.66
N VAL A 902 1.86 22.91 4.30
CA VAL A 902 2.36 22.30 5.55
C VAL A 902 1.53 22.77 6.74
N GLU A 903 0.98 21.83 7.50
CA GLU A 903 0.17 22.12 8.69
C GLU A 903 0.84 21.56 9.95
N MET A 904 1.01 22.37 11.00
CA MET A 904 1.61 21.92 12.25
C MET A 904 0.54 21.27 13.15
N LEU A 905 0.55 19.94 13.21
CA LEU A 905 -0.39 19.14 13.98
C LEU A 905 -0.13 19.21 15.49
N ALA A 906 1.08 19.51 15.97
CA ALA A 906 1.43 19.74 17.39
C ALA A 906 2.81 20.43 17.50
N PRO A 907 3.25 20.93 18.67
CA PRO A 907 4.64 21.33 18.86
C PRO A 907 5.57 20.17 18.47
N ASN A 908 6.40 20.36 17.44
CA ASN A 908 7.28 19.36 16.82
C ASN A 908 6.60 18.26 15.95
N LEU A 909 5.32 18.39 15.58
CA LEU A 909 4.63 17.46 14.68
C LEU A 909 3.99 18.21 13.50
N PHE A 910 4.41 17.89 12.27
CA PHE A 910 3.97 18.56 11.04
C PHE A 910 3.36 17.56 10.05
N SER A 911 2.24 17.96 9.42
CA SER A 911 1.65 17.36 8.23
C SER A 911 2.20 18.10 7.02
N VAL A 912 3.01 17.42 6.19
CA VAL A 912 3.59 17.98 4.97
C VAL A 912 3.00 17.24 3.77
N PRO A 913 2.19 17.92 2.92
CA PRO A 913 1.74 17.36 1.65
C PRO A 913 2.90 17.31 0.67
N TYR A 914 3.20 16.14 0.10
CA TYR A 914 4.16 16.01 -1.00
C TYR A 914 3.68 15.01 -2.06
N LYS A 915 4.04 15.26 -3.33
CA LYS A 915 3.89 14.29 -4.44
C LYS A 915 5.14 13.46 -4.42
N GLN A 916 5.00 12.15 -4.28
CA GLN A 916 6.06 11.25 -4.71
C GLN A 916 6.11 11.31 -6.25
N ARG A 917 7.29 11.56 -6.83
CA ARG A 917 7.52 11.22 -8.24
C ARG A 917 7.26 9.72 -8.38
N SER A 918 6.37 9.36 -9.29
CA SER A 918 5.84 8.01 -9.44
C SER A 918 6.84 7.09 -10.12
N GLU A 919 7.79 6.57 -9.35
CA GLU A 919 8.36 5.24 -9.54
C GLU A 919 8.44 4.63 -8.13
N PHE A 920 8.03 3.37 -7.97
CA PHE A 920 7.93 2.66 -6.66
C PHE A 920 6.75 3.01 -5.75
N VAL A 921 5.51 2.95 -6.28
CA VAL A 921 4.42 2.47 -5.40
C VAL A 921 4.66 0.97 -5.20
N ARG A 922 5.10 0.56 -3.99
CA ARG A 922 5.13 -0.87 -3.64
C ARG A 922 3.69 -1.40 -3.80
N PRO A 923 3.44 -2.28 -4.77
CA PRO A 923 2.11 -2.80 -4.98
C PRO A 923 1.71 -3.66 -3.77
N HIS A 924 0.41 -3.83 -3.56
CA HIS A 924 -0.06 -4.77 -2.56
C HIS A 924 0.36 -6.18 -3.00
N ASP A 925 1.02 -6.98 -2.14
CA ASP A 925 1.59 -8.34 -2.40
C ASP A 925 0.65 -9.43 -2.99
N LYS A 926 -0.57 -9.09 -3.44
CA LYS A 926 -1.68 -9.99 -3.75
C LYS A 926 -2.27 -9.83 -5.16
N TYR A 927 -1.69 -9.00 -6.02
CA TYR A 927 -2.18 -8.80 -7.38
C TYR A 927 -1.54 -9.82 -8.35
N ASN A 928 -2.31 -10.29 -9.33
CA ASN A 928 -1.77 -11.06 -10.45
C ASN A 928 -1.58 -10.09 -11.63
N ILE A 929 -0.32 -9.70 -11.86
CA ILE A 929 0.03 -8.75 -12.93
C ILE A 929 -0.29 -9.29 -14.33
N ALA A 930 -0.24 -10.61 -14.56
CA ALA A 930 -0.53 -11.21 -15.86
C ALA A 930 -1.99 -10.98 -16.27
N ILE A 931 -2.95 -11.08 -15.34
CA ILE A 931 -4.36 -10.76 -15.63
C ILE A 931 -4.48 -9.30 -16.06
N ALA A 932 -3.89 -8.37 -15.32
CA ALA A 932 -3.96 -6.95 -15.64
C ALA A 932 -3.31 -6.64 -17.01
N LEU A 933 -2.16 -7.24 -17.29
CA LEU A 933 -1.44 -7.13 -18.57
C LEU A 933 -2.29 -7.59 -19.76
N ILE A 934 -2.91 -8.76 -19.64
CA ILE A 934 -3.74 -9.33 -20.70
C ILE A 934 -5.01 -8.50 -20.89
N THR A 935 -5.62 -8.03 -19.80
CA THR A 935 -6.77 -7.13 -19.86
C THR A 935 -6.42 -5.83 -20.60
N THR A 936 -5.32 -5.15 -20.26
CA THR A 936 -4.97 -3.89 -20.94
C THR A 936 -4.51 -4.10 -22.39
N ALA A 937 -3.74 -5.18 -22.65
CA ALA A 937 -3.34 -5.56 -24.00
C ALA A 937 -4.55 -5.86 -24.89
N THR A 938 -5.52 -6.65 -24.40
CA THR A 938 -6.75 -6.97 -25.15
C THR A 938 -7.62 -5.73 -25.34
N ALA A 939 -7.69 -4.82 -24.36
CA ALA A 939 -8.40 -3.55 -24.51
C ALA A 939 -7.78 -2.67 -25.62
N ARG A 940 -6.44 -2.61 -25.71
CA ARG A 940 -5.75 -1.89 -26.79
C ARG A 940 -6.02 -2.51 -28.15
N ILE A 941 -6.07 -3.84 -28.25
CA ILE A 941 -6.40 -4.56 -29.49
C ILE A 941 -7.85 -4.28 -29.91
N MET A 942 -8.80 -4.35 -28.98
CA MET A 942 -10.20 -4.05 -29.27
C MET A 942 -10.38 -2.62 -29.79
N LEU A 943 -9.69 -1.63 -29.19
CA LEU A 943 -9.65 -0.26 -29.71
C LEU A 943 -8.97 -0.17 -31.08
N TYR A 944 -7.86 -0.91 -31.27
CA TYR A 944 -7.15 -0.97 -32.55
C TYR A 944 -8.08 -1.44 -33.68
N ASP A 945 -8.89 -2.47 -33.44
CA ASP A 945 -9.81 -3.01 -34.44
C ASP A 945 -10.86 -1.96 -34.86
N TYR A 946 -11.37 -1.15 -33.93
CA TYR A 946 -12.26 -0.03 -34.27
C TYR A 946 -11.54 1.07 -35.06
N MET A 947 -10.33 1.45 -34.63
CA MET A 947 -9.51 2.44 -35.34
C MET A 947 -9.20 1.97 -36.76
N GLU A 948 -8.86 0.69 -36.94
CA GLU A 948 -8.56 0.12 -38.25
C GLU A 948 -9.78 0.13 -39.18
N ARG A 949 -10.99 -0.14 -38.66
CA ARG A 949 -12.23 -0.04 -39.45
C ARG A 949 -12.44 1.38 -39.97
N ILE A 950 -12.26 2.39 -39.10
CA ILE A 950 -12.38 3.80 -39.47
C ILE A 950 -11.36 4.18 -40.55
N VAL A 951 -10.10 3.76 -40.39
CA VAL A 951 -9.03 3.99 -41.37
C VAL A 951 -9.36 3.35 -42.72
N LYS A 952 -9.82 2.10 -42.73
CA LYS A 952 -10.22 1.38 -43.96
C LYS A 952 -11.42 2.01 -44.66
N GLU A 953 -12.45 2.43 -43.92
CA GLU A 953 -13.62 3.12 -44.48
C GLU A 953 -13.24 4.46 -45.15
N LYS A 954 -12.20 5.13 -44.65
CA LYS A 954 -11.67 6.37 -45.21
C LYS A 954 -10.64 6.17 -46.32
N GLY A 955 -10.30 4.92 -46.69
CA GLY A 955 -9.33 4.60 -47.73
C GLY A 955 -7.88 4.97 -47.38
N LEU A 956 -7.56 5.04 -46.08
CA LEU A 956 -6.24 5.43 -45.55
C LEU A 956 -5.32 4.25 -45.27
#